data_AF-A0A117PR99-F1
#
_entry.id   AF-A0A117PR99-F1
#
_cell.length_a   1.000
_cell.length_b   1.000
_cell.length_c   1.000
_cell.angle_alpha   90.00
_cell.angle_beta   90.00
_cell.angle_gamma   90.00
#
_symmetry.space_group_name_H-M   'P 1'
#
loop_
_entity.id
_entity.type
_entity.pdbx_description
1 polymer ?
#
loop_
_entity_poly.entity_id
_entity_poly.type
_entity_poly.pdbx_seq_one_letter_code
_entity_poly.pdbx_strand_id
1 'polypeptide(L)'
;MVAALTVLAFAVPGAAPAVAGEEGTGSPALADGLALTPPMGFNNWNSTHCRAEFNESMVKGIADIFVDKGLKDAGYQYVNLDDCWALPNRDADGQLVPDPVRFPHGIKAVADYVHSKGLKLGIYTSAGTRTCDSTGFPGALGHEYSDARQFADWGVDYLKYDNCNNQGVDAKLRYTTMRDALRATGRPIVYSICEWGQNKPWEWAADVGHLWRTTGDISDTWGSMLSILKQNLPLAPHAGPGHWNDPDMLEVGNGGMTDTEYRSHFSMWSVMAAPLLIGSDLRSASPQTFEILANKEVIAVDQDPLGKQGSVLSSEGGRWVVAKEMKDGSRTVALFNESGSPQRIATTAAAVGLPGARAYTLRDLWQHRSYNTAGAISATVPAHGTVLLRISADRGWQKYPPAVELGLDGSPLIQAGTPAVLTTAVTDLGRTTARQVSVRLSGPEGWAVKAASPASAAALPTGRALRTRWSVTAPQGTPTGSYDLTLKASHRSPAGVRVDSTLAFTATVVVPPPSGTSGLGDLPWLSAANGYGPVERNTSNGEAAAGDGHPITIGGVVYAKGLGVHAESSVEYYTGAACETVTAQVGVDDEKGANGTVAFEVWADGTKVASTGVLTNAMPAQPLTADVTGARVVRLVATDGGDGIDSDHADWGDAQLSC
;
A
#
# COMPACT_ATOMS: atom_id res chain seq x y z
N MET A 1 -50.96 -63.45 -30.64
CA MET A 1 -51.30 -64.18 -29.39
C MET A 1 -50.16 -63.93 -28.42
N VAL A 2 -50.53 -63.61 -27.18
CA VAL A 2 -49.69 -63.05 -26.11
C VAL A 2 -48.40 -63.86 -25.87
N ALA A 3 -47.25 -63.19 -25.74
CA ALA A 3 -46.11 -63.71 -25.01
C ALA A 3 -45.24 -62.54 -24.52
N ALA A 4 -45.21 -62.35 -23.20
CA ALA A 4 -44.40 -61.37 -22.51
C ALA A 4 -42.91 -61.65 -22.73
N LEU A 5 -42.16 -60.63 -23.17
CA LEU A 5 -40.70 -60.63 -23.17
C LEU A 5 -40.22 -59.58 -22.17
N THR A 6 -39.50 -60.05 -21.17
CA THR A 6 -38.81 -59.30 -20.13
C THR A 6 -37.79 -58.34 -20.76
N VAL A 7 -37.95 -57.02 -20.56
CA VAL A 7 -36.92 -56.03 -20.92
C VAL A 7 -36.20 -55.61 -19.65
N LEU A 8 -34.91 -55.91 -19.58
CA LEU A 8 -33.98 -55.34 -18.60
C LEU A 8 -33.93 -53.82 -18.81
N ALA A 9 -34.34 -53.05 -17.79
CA ALA A 9 -34.05 -51.62 -17.71
C ALA A 9 -32.69 -51.43 -17.03
N PHE A 10 -31.71 -50.87 -17.76
CA PHE A 10 -30.50 -50.32 -17.15
C PHE A 10 -30.87 -49.04 -16.41
N ALA A 11 -30.79 -49.07 -15.08
CA ALA A 11 -30.89 -47.89 -14.24
C ALA A 11 -29.57 -47.11 -14.26
N VAL A 12 -29.64 -45.84 -14.63
CA VAL A 12 -28.57 -44.86 -14.47
C VAL A 12 -28.41 -44.59 -12.96
N PRO A 13 -27.19 -44.62 -12.37
CA PRO A 13 -27.03 -44.30 -10.96
C PRO A 13 -27.28 -42.80 -10.74
N GLY A 14 -28.28 -42.48 -9.93
CA GLY A 14 -28.51 -41.14 -9.43
C GLY A 14 -27.36 -40.72 -8.51
N ALA A 15 -26.75 -39.57 -8.79
CA ALA A 15 -25.79 -38.94 -7.90
C ALA A 15 -26.49 -38.59 -6.57
N ALA A 16 -25.96 -39.14 -5.48
CA ALA A 16 -26.36 -38.81 -4.12
C ALA A 16 -26.02 -37.33 -3.81
N PRO A 17 -26.78 -36.66 -2.93
CA PRO A 17 -26.50 -35.29 -2.56
C PRO A 17 -25.17 -35.22 -1.81
N ALA A 18 -24.28 -34.36 -2.28
CA ALA A 18 -23.02 -34.06 -1.61
C ALA A 18 -23.33 -33.50 -0.22
N VAL A 19 -22.87 -34.21 0.80
CA VAL A 19 -22.82 -33.75 2.19
C VAL A 19 -21.91 -32.52 2.19
N ALA A 20 -22.45 -31.40 2.69
CA ALA A 20 -21.69 -30.18 2.93
C ALA A 20 -20.50 -30.51 3.83
N GLY A 21 -19.29 -30.25 3.33
CA GLY A 21 -18.07 -30.34 4.12
C GLY A 21 -18.12 -29.31 5.25
N GLU A 22 -17.77 -29.77 6.44
CA GLU A 22 -17.61 -28.94 7.63
C GLU A 22 -16.64 -27.78 7.35
N GLU A 23 -17.06 -26.58 7.77
CA GLU A 23 -16.26 -25.37 7.81
C GLU A 23 -15.01 -25.59 8.67
N GLY A 24 -13.88 -25.03 8.23
CA GLY A 24 -12.60 -25.15 8.90
C GLY A 24 -12.66 -24.73 10.37
N THR A 25 -12.20 -25.61 11.24
CA THR A 25 -11.97 -25.31 12.66
C THR A 25 -10.86 -24.28 12.78
N GLY A 26 -11.22 -23.00 12.92
CA GLY A 26 -10.29 -21.99 13.42
C GLY A 26 -9.82 -22.39 14.82
N SER A 27 -8.50 -22.39 15.05
CA SER A 27 -7.92 -22.65 16.36
C SER A 27 -8.50 -21.67 17.41
N PRO A 28 -8.85 -22.12 18.62
CA PRO A 28 -9.48 -21.25 19.62
C PRO A 28 -8.51 -20.19 20.15
N ALA A 29 -8.95 -18.93 20.15
CA ALA A 29 -8.24 -17.79 20.71
C ALA A 29 -8.19 -17.83 22.25
N LEU A 30 -7.31 -17.02 22.87
CA LEU A 30 -7.31 -16.78 24.32
C LEU A 30 -8.69 -16.30 24.81
N ALA A 31 -9.32 -17.06 25.69
CA ALA A 31 -10.66 -16.76 26.23
C ALA A 31 -10.63 -15.83 27.47
N ASP A 32 -9.81 -14.78 27.46
CA ASP A 32 -9.66 -13.82 28.58
C ASP A 32 -10.35 -12.47 28.34
N GLY A 33 -10.91 -12.26 27.14
CA GLY A 33 -11.69 -11.06 26.80
C GLY A 33 -10.83 -9.83 26.46
N LEU A 34 -9.53 -10.00 26.26
CA LEU A 34 -8.63 -8.95 25.81
C LEU A 34 -8.56 -8.87 24.28
N ALA A 35 -8.16 -7.71 23.76
CA ALA A 35 -7.96 -7.46 22.33
C ALA A 35 -9.12 -7.95 21.42
N LEU A 36 -10.38 -7.81 21.85
CA LEU A 36 -11.55 -8.19 21.04
C LEU A 36 -11.69 -7.37 19.74
N THR A 37 -11.00 -6.23 19.67
CA THR A 37 -10.65 -5.46 18.47
C THR A 37 -9.13 -5.23 18.46
N PRO A 38 -8.52 -4.90 17.31
CA PRO A 38 -7.08 -4.65 17.23
C PRO A 38 -6.64 -3.58 18.25
N PRO A 39 -5.53 -3.75 18.98
CA PRO A 39 -5.05 -2.73 19.90
C PRO A 39 -4.75 -1.41 19.20
N MET A 40 -5.14 -0.29 19.82
CA MET A 40 -4.83 1.06 19.35
C MET A 40 -4.03 1.82 20.39
N GLY A 41 -2.96 2.48 19.98
CA GLY A 41 -2.08 3.16 20.92
C GLY A 41 -0.92 3.90 20.27
N PHE A 42 0.16 3.98 21.02
CA PHE A 42 1.43 4.61 20.64
C PHE A 42 2.58 3.68 21.03
N ASN A 43 3.67 3.72 20.28
CA ASN A 43 4.96 3.14 20.63
C ASN A 43 6.08 4.11 20.21
N ASN A 44 7.08 4.31 21.06
CA ASN A 44 8.12 5.32 20.85
C ASN A 44 9.23 4.93 19.87
N TRP A 45 9.34 3.67 19.46
CA TRP A 45 10.50 3.14 18.74
C TRP A 45 10.80 3.92 17.46
N ASN A 46 9.82 4.06 16.56
CA ASN A 46 10.02 4.71 15.25
C ASN A 46 10.43 6.19 15.36
N SER A 47 10.05 6.87 16.45
CA SER A 47 10.32 8.31 16.62
C SER A 47 11.52 8.63 17.50
N THR A 48 11.90 7.76 18.42
CA THR A 48 12.94 8.06 19.42
C THR A 48 14.01 7.00 19.55
N HIS A 49 13.74 5.74 19.19
CA HIS A 49 14.57 4.59 19.53
C HIS A 49 15.08 4.70 20.99
N CYS A 50 16.40 4.61 21.18
CA CYS A 50 17.08 4.78 22.46
C CYS A 50 17.64 6.19 22.68
N ARG A 51 17.23 7.21 21.91
CA ARG A 51 17.71 8.58 22.10
C ARG A 51 17.21 9.18 23.42
N ALA A 52 17.82 10.27 23.87
CA ALA A 52 17.57 10.87 25.18
C ALA A 52 16.13 11.41 25.33
N GLU A 53 15.44 11.68 24.23
CA GLU A 53 14.04 12.08 24.18
C GLU A 53 13.09 11.00 24.70
N PHE A 54 13.49 9.72 24.68
CA PHE A 54 12.72 8.65 25.28
C PHE A 54 12.90 8.62 26.81
N ASN A 55 11.94 9.22 27.52
CA ASN A 55 11.96 9.35 28.97
C ASN A 55 10.55 9.54 29.54
N GLU A 56 10.43 9.56 30.86
CA GLU A 56 9.18 9.74 31.60
C GLU A 56 8.37 10.96 31.13
N SER A 57 9.02 12.10 30.87
CA SER A 57 8.34 13.33 30.44
C SER A 57 7.71 13.16 29.06
N MET A 58 8.41 12.51 28.14
CA MET A 58 7.88 12.19 26.82
C MET A 58 6.63 11.32 26.89
N VAL A 59 6.69 10.22 27.66
CA VAL A 59 5.57 9.29 27.81
C VAL A 59 4.33 9.97 28.39
N LYS A 60 4.53 10.79 29.44
CA LYS A 60 3.46 11.59 30.04
C LYS A 60 2.89 12.61 29.06
N GLY A 61 3.75 13.26 28.27
CA GLY A 61 3.34 14.19 27.22
C GLY A 61 2.49 13.54 26.12
N ILE A 62 2.82 12.33 25.69
CA ILE A 62 1.99 11.56 24.74
C ILE A 62 0.63 11.23 25.36
N ALA A 63 0.61 10.78 26.62
CA ALA A 63 -0.64 10.51 27.34
C ALA A 63 -1.53 11.75 27.45
N ASP A 64 -0.95 12.93 27.68
CA ASP A 64 -1.67 14.20 27.68
C ASP A 64 -2.21 14.55 26.29
N ILE A 65 -1.40 14.40 25.24
CA ILE A 65 -1.81 14.65 23.85
C ILE A 65 -2.97 13.73 23.43
N PHE A 66 -2.96 12.47 23.87
CA PHE A 66 -4.07 11.55 23.58
C PHE A 66 -5.41 12.08 24.08
N VAL A 67 -5.42 12.70 25.26
CA VAL A 67 -6.62 13.32 25.84
C VAL A 67 -6.91 14.65 25.14
N ASP A 68 -5.93 15.55 25.07
CA ASP A 68 -6.10 16.93 24.61
C ASP A 68 -6.46 17.04 23.13
N LYS A 69 -5.96 16.11 22.30
CA LYS A 69 -6.26 16.05 20.84
C LYS A 69 -7.40 15.09 20.51
N GLY A 70 -8.04 14.47 21.50
CA GLY A 70 -9.18 13.58 21.30
C GLY A 70 -8.84 12.23 20.66
N LEU A 71 -7.57 11.81 20.66
CA LEU A 71 -7.17 10.48 20.17
C LEU A 71 -7.67 9.37 21.10
N LYS A 72 -7.70 9.62 22.41
CA LYS A 72 -8.35 8.72 23.37
C LYS A 72 -9.80 8.44 22.98
N ASP A 73 -10.56 9.49 22.67
CA ASP A 73 -11.96 9.39 22.24
C ASP A 73 -12.12 8.81 20.83
N ALA A 74 -11.04 8.71 20.06
CA ALA A 74 -11.00 8.01 18.78
C ALA A 74 -10.70 6.51 18.96
N GLY A 75 -10.08 6.11 20.08
CA GLY A 75 -9.84 4.70 20.44
C GLY A 75 -8.43 4.39 20.93
N TYR A 76 -7.47 5.31 20.77
CA TYR A 76 -6.09 5.11 21.19
C TYR A 76 -5.97 5.08 22.71
N GLN A 77 -5.62 3.92 23.27
CA GLN A 77 -5.65 3.70 24.72
C GLN A 77 -4.32 3.23 25.29
N TYR A 78 -3.44 2.62 24.48
CA TYR A 78 -2.16 2.10 24.95
C TYR A 78 -1.03 3.12 24.70
N VAL A 79 -0.25 3.44 25.72
CA VAL A 79 1.01 4.21 25.61
C VAL A 79 2.14 3.24 25.89
N ASN A 80 2.75 2.68 24.84
CA ASN A 80 3.72 1.60 24.96
C ASN A 80 5.14 2.15 25.00
N LEU A 81 5.92 1.62 25.94
CA LEU A 81 7.37 1.77 26.01
C LEU A 81 8.02 0.67 25.20
N ASP A 82 8.95 1.03 24.32
CA ASP A 82 9.80 0.09 23.60
C ASP A 82 11.15 -0.12 24.30
N ASP A 83 12.16 -0.67 23.61
CA ASP A 83 13.48 -0.97 24.17
C ASP A 83 14.16 0.25 24.84
N CYS A 84 15.22 0.00 25.62
CA CYS A 84 16.04 1.02 26.29
C CYS A 84 15.41 1.75 27.49
N TRP A 85 14.35 1.17 28.09
CA TRP A 85 13.74 1.73 29.32
C TRP A 85 14.45 1.31 30.62
N ALA A 86 15.18 0.19 30.60
CA ALA A 86 15.84 -0.40 31.76
C ALA A 86 17.35 -0.10 31.79
N LEU A 87 18.02 -0.39 32.90
CA LEU A 87 19.47 -0.50 32.95
C LEU A 87 19.95 -1.78 32.25
N PRO A 88 21.20 -1.83 31.74
CA PRO A 88 21.75 -3.00 31.09
C PRO A 88 21.90 -4.23 31.99
N ASN A 89 21.78 -4.08 33.32
CA ASN A 89 21.90 -5.18 34.26
C ASN A 89 20.71 -5.20 35.22
N ARG A 90 20.29 -6.42 35.55
CA ARG A 90 19.38 -6.67 36.68
C ARG A 90 20.07 -6.31 37.99
N ASP A 91 19.29 -6.04 39.03
CA ASP A 91 19.84 -5.85 40.37
C ASP A 91 20.27 -7.18 41.02
N ALA A 92 20.71 -7.11 42.28
CA ALA A 92 21.18 -8.26 43.04
C ALA A 92 20.09 -9.33 43.29
N ASP A 93 18.81 -8.94 43.23
CA ASP A 93 17.66 -9.82 43.40
C ASP A 93 17.16 -10.37 42.04
N GLY A 94 17.91 -10.11 40.96
CA GLY A 94 17.58 -10.54 39.61
C GLY A 94 16.44 -9.75 38.96
N GLN A 95 16.07 -8.60 39.52
CA GLN A 95 14.95 -7.79 39.04
C GLN A 95 15.38 -6.81 37.95
N LEU A 96 14.45 -6.43 37.06
CA LEU A 96 14.69 -5.36 36.10
C LEU A 96 14.71 -4.01 36.84
N VAL A 97 15.63 -3.14 36.45
CA VAL A 97 15.79 -1.81 37.04
C VAL A 97 15.49 -0.76 35.97
N PRO A 98 14.42 0.06 36.10
CA PRO A 98 14.19 1.19 35.20
C PRO A 98 15.39 2.14 35.23
N ASP A 99 15.80 2.66 34.07
CA ASP A 99 16.89 3.64 34.00
C ASP A 99 16.53 4.89 34.83
N PRO A 100 17.27 5.21 35.92
CA PRO A 100 16.92 6.30 36.83
C PRO A 100 17.10 7.70 36.22
N VAL A 101 17.79 7.83 35.09
CA VAL A 101 17.90 9.08 34.34
C VAL A 101 16.64 9.28 33.48
N ARG A 102 16.18 8.23 32.81
CA ARG A 102 14.98 8.29 31.94
C ARG A 102 13.68 8.26 32.74
N PHE A 103 13.64 7.43 33.78
CA PHE A 103 12.48 7.13 34.60
C PHE A 103 12.84 7.31 36.09
N PRO A 104 13.12 8.55 36.53
CA PRO A 104 13.56 8.83 37.90
C PRO A 104 12.55 8.41 38.98
N HIS A 105 11.27 8.27 38.62
CA HIS A 105 10.22 7.80 39.54
C HIS A 105 9.83 6.34 39.31
N GLY A 106 10.53 5.62 38.42
CA GLY A 106 10.27 4.24 38.04
C GLY A 106 9.01 4.05 37.19
N ILE A 107 8.86 2.85 36.62
CA ILE A 107 7.77 2.54 35.67
C ILE A 107 6.39 2.59 36.35
N LYS A 108 6.28 2.18 37.61
CA LYS A 108 5.00 2.25 38.33
C LYS A 108 4.42 3.67 38.38
N ALA A 109 5.26 4.69 38.62
CA ALA A 109 4.80 6.08 38.65
C ALA A 109 4.33 6.56 37.27
N VAL A 110 4.93 6.05 36.18
CA VAL A 110 4.48 6.30 34.82
C VAL A 110 3.14 5.62 34.55
N ALA A 111 2.99 4.35 34.95
CA ALA A 111 1.74 3.61 34.83
C ALA A 111 0.60 4.31 35.56
N ASP A 112 0.83 4.69 36.83
CA ASP A 112 -0.15 5.42 37.65
C ASP A 112 -0.57 6.74 36.97
N TYR A 113 0.37 7.47 36.35
CA TYR A 113 0.05 8.69 35.60
C TYR A 113 -0.80 8.40 34.36
N VAL A 114 -0.40 7.44 33.54
CA VAL A 114 -1.12 7.04 32.32
C VAL A 114 -2.53 6.55 32.67
N HIS A 115 -2.68 5.74 33.72
CA HIS A 115 -3.97 5.31 34.25
C HIS A 115 -4.82 6.47 34.76
N SER A 116 -4.23 7.50 35.37
CA SER A 116 -4.96 8.70 35.80
C SER A 116 -5.62 9.47 34.64
N LYS A 117 -5.09 9.29 33.42
CA LYS A 117 -5.67 9.82 32.16
C LYS A 117 -6.72 8.88 31.57
N GLY A 118 -6.99 7.74 32.20
CA GLY A 118 -7.86 6.68 31.69
C GLY A 118 -7.28 5.97 30.46
N LEU A 119 -5.95 5.94 30.36
CA LEU A 119 -5.20 5.20 29.35
C LEU A 119 -4.54 3.97 30.00
N LYS A 120 -3.79 3.20 29.21
CA LYS A 120 -3.12 1.96 29.58
C LYS A 120 -1.64 2.05 29.23
N LEU A 121 -0.76 1.45 30.03
CA LEU A 121 0.69 1.45 29.81
C LEU A 121 1.14 0.12 29.22
N GLY A 122 1.93 0.16 28.15
CA GLY A 122 2.65 -1.01 27.65
C GLY A 122 4.14 -0.98 27.95
N ILE A 123 4.76 -2.15 28.00
CA ILE A 123 6.20 -2.31 28.17
C ILE A 123 6.77 -3.30 27.15
N TYR A 124 8.09 -3.31 27.03
CA TYR A 124 8.84 -4.15 26.11
C TYR A 124 9.90 -4.99 26.83
N THR A 125 10.07 -6.22 26.37
CA THR A 125 11.30 -7.01 26.58
C THR A 125 11.40 -8.07 25.47
N SER A 126 12.40 -8.96 25.53
CA SER A 126 12.63 -10.01 24.52
C SER A 126 12.47 -11.41 25.09
N ALA A 127 11.96 -12.33 24.26
CA ALA A 127 12.01 -13.78 24.42
C ALA A 127 13.42 -14.33 24.17
N GLY A 128 14.42 -13.70 24.81
CA GLY A 128 15.82 -14.02 24.73
C GLY A 128 16.56 -13.54 25.97
N THR A 129 17.87 -13.74 26.00
CA THR A 129 18.70 -13.31 27.15
C THR A 129 18.94 -11.80 27.18
N ARG A 130 18.83 -11.14 26.03
CA ARG A 130 18.99 -9.70 25.84
C ARG A 130 17.96 -9.15 24.87
N THR A 131 17.60 -7.88 24.99
CA THR A 131 16.79 -7.15 24.00
C THR A 131 17.57 -6.91 22.71
N CYS A 132 16.91 -6.32 21.70
CA CYS A 132 17.49 -6.17 20.36
C CYS A 132 18.55 -5.07 20.27
N ASP A 133 18.46 -4.00 21.08
CA ASP A 133 19.46 -2.94 21.05
C ASP A 133 20.87 -3.48 21.35
N SER A 134 21.87 -2.89 20.68
CA SER A 134 23.28 -3.31 20.81
C SER A 134 23.86 -3.16 22.22
N THR A 135 23.30 -2.28 23.04
CA THR A 135 23.63 -2.16 24.48
C THR A 135 23.27 -3.45 25.23
N GLY A 136 22.29 -4.20 24.72
CA GLY A 136 21.82 -5.48 25.25
C GLY A 136 21.18 -5.32 26.62
N PHE A 137 19.96 -4.78 26.71
CA PHE A 137 19.22 -4.74 27.97
C PHE A 137 18.74 -6.15 28.35
N PRO A 138 18.44 -6.44 29.63
CA PRO A 138 18.02 -7.78 30.02
C PRO A 138 16.75 -8.23 29.29
N GLY A 139 16.83 -9.38 28.62
CA GLY A 139 15.66 -10.10 28.13
C GLY A 139 15.07 -11.00 29.22
N ALA A 140 13.92 -11.61 28.95
CA ALA A 140 13.18 -12.39 29.95
C ALA A 140 13.34 -13.91 29.82
N LEU A 141 14.16 -14.42 28.89
CA LEU A 141 14.38 -15.88 28.77
C LEU A 141 14.99 -16.43 30.07
N GLY A 142 14.26 -17.33 30.75
CA GLY A 142 14.61 -17.88 32.07
C GLY A 142 14.22 -16.98 33.26
N HIS A 143 13.60 -15.83 33.01
CA HIS A 143 13.12 -14.85 34.00
C HIS A 143 11.63 -14.53 33.80
N GLU A 144 10.89 -15.31 33.02
CA GLU A 144 9.55 -14.98 32.55
C GLU A 144 8.58 -14.73 33.70
N TYR A 145 8.59 -15.60 34.72
CA TYR A 145 7.72 -15.49 35.89
C TYR A 145 8.06 -14.30 36.80
N SER A 146 9.35 -14.01 37.01
CA SER A 146 9.75 -12.84 37.80
C SER A 146 9.39 -11.54 37.08
N ASP A 147 9.68 -11.47 35.78
CA ASP A 147 9.46 -10.27 34.99
C ASP A 147 7.96 -10.00 34.79
N ALA A 148 7.17 -11.03 34.49
CA ALA A 148 5.72 -10.89 34.41
C ALA A 148 5.13 -10.39 35.74
N ARG A 149 5.57 -10.93 36.88
CA ARG A 149 5.13 -10.45 38.20
C ARG A 149 5.49 -8.99 38.41
N GLN A 150 6.72 -8.60 38.07
CA GLN A 150 7.18 -7.22 38.21
C GLN A 150 6.38 -6.25 37.32
N PHE A 151 6.10 -6.63 36.06
CA PHE A 151 5.24 -5.85 35.18
C PHE A 151 3.82 -5.69 35.76
N ALA A 152 3.27 -6.75 36.34
CA ALA A 152 1.97 -6.68 37.01
C ALA A 152 1.98 -5.78 38.25
N ASP A 153 3.06 -5.83 39.05
CA ASP A 153 3.26 -4.97 40.24
C ASP A 153 3.42 -3.49 39.88
N TRP A 154 4.01 -3.19 38.71
CA TRP A 154 4.09 -1.84 38.17
C TRP A 154 2.78 -1.37 37.52
N GLY A 155 1.82 -2.26 37.28
CA GLY A 155 0.56 -1.91 36.65
C GLY A 155 0.60 -1.87 35.12
N VAL A 156 1.50 -2.60 34.48
CA VAL A 156 1.55 -2.72 33.02
C VAL A 156 0.29 -3.43 32.48
N ASP A 157 -0.22 -3.00 31.34
CA ASP A 157 -1.44 -3.51 30.70
C ASP A 157 -1.18 -4.18 29.34
N TYR A 158 0.04 -4.03 28.80
CA TYR A 158 0.44 -4.53 27.50
C TYR A 158 1.92 -4.92 27.51
N LEU A 159 2.27 -6.07 26.93
CA LEU A 159 3.65 -6.50 26.72
C LEU A 159 3.92 -6.72 25.22
N LYS A 160 4.88 -5.98 24.65
CA LYS A 160 5.57 -6.34 23.41
C LYS A 160 6.74 -7.27 23.75
N TYR A 161 6.77 -8.45 23.15
CA TYR A 161 7.74 -9.49 23.48
C TYR A 161 8.54 -9.94 22.26
N ASP A 162 9.76 -9.43 22.16
CA ASP A 162 10.66 -9.59 21.01
C ASP A 162 11.28 -10.99 20.89
N ASN A 163 12.14 -11.19 19.89
CA ASN A 163 12.74 -12.49 19.57
C ASN A 163 14.28 -12.46 19.51
N CYS A 164 14.93 -11.32 19.74
CA CYS A 164 16.39 -11.21 19.77
C CYS A 164 17.03 -12.04 20.89
N ASN A 165 18.24 -12.56 20.63
CA ASN A 165 19.04 -13.32 21.60
C ASN A 165 18.32 -14.55 22.20
N ASN A 166 17.47 -15.21 21.42
CA ASN A 166 16.63 -16.35 21.83
C ASN A 166 17.39 -17.66 22.13
N GLN A 167 18.71 -17.70 21.94
CA GLN A 167 19.58 -18.86 22.18
C GLN A 167 19.22 -20.13 21.37
N GLY A 168 18.46 -19.99 20.29
CA GLY A 168 17.96 -21.12 19.50
C GLY A 168 16.90 -21.96 20.22
N VAL A 169 16.34 -21.46 21.32
CA VAL A 169 15.21 -22.12 22.01
C VAL A 169 13.96 -21.98 21.15
N ASP A 170 13.17 -23.05 21.08
CA ASP A 170 11.92 -23.11 20.31
C ASP A 170 11.00 -21.92 20.59
N ALA A 171 10.45 -21.31 19.53
CA ALA A 171 9.61 -20.13 19.64
C ALA A 171 8.33 -20.42 20.42
N LYS A 172 7.63 -21.51 20.08
CA LYS A 172 6.37 -21.86 20.75
C LYS A 172 6.58 -22.04 22.24
N LEU A 173 7.67 -22.70 22.65
CA LEU A 173 8.04 -22.87 24.06
C LEU A 173 8.28 -21.53 24.77
N ARG A 174 9.09 -20.64 24.18
CA ARG A 174 9.42 -19.34 24.82
C ARG A 174 8.18 -18.46 24.98
N TYR A 175 7.40 -18.30 23.90
CA TYR A 175 6.19 -17.48 23.92
C TYR A 175 5.11 -18.09 24.83
N THR A 176 4.99 -19.42 24.87
CA THR A 176 4.08 -20.12 25.80
C THR A 176 4.49 -19.91 27.26
N THR A 177 5.79 -19.97 27.56
CA THR A 177 6.29 -19.76 28.94
C THR A 177 5.92 -18.37 29.45
N MET A 178 6.11 -17.34 28.63
CA MET A 178 5.74 -15.97 29.01
C MET A 178 4.21 -15.78 29.09
N ARG A 179 3.41 -16.40 28.20
CA ARG A 179 1.94 -16.43 28.36
C ARG A 179 1.52 -16.96 29.73
N ASP A 180 2.08 -18.10 30.13
CA ASP A 180 1.72 -18.74 31.40
C ASP A 180 2.19 -17.90 32.59
N ALA A 181 3.37 -17.28 32.49
CA ALA A 181 3.86 -16.31 33.46
C ALA A 181 2.93 -15.10 33.61
N LEU A 182 2.48 -14.48 32.51
CA LEU A 182 1.53 -13.37 32.51
C LEU A 182 0.21 -13.77 33.16
N ARG A 183 -0.34 -14.94 32.81
CA ARG A 183 -1.57 -15.48 33.42
C ARG A 183 -1.43 -15.70 34.92
N ALA A 184 -0.28 -16.20 35.38
CA ALA A 184 -0.02 -16.45 36.79
C ALA A 184 -0.02 -15.16 37.65
N THR A 185 0.15 -13.99 37.03
CA THR A 185 0.08 -12.71 37.75
C THR A 185 -1.33 -12.36 38.22
N GLY A 186 -2.36 -12.87 37.53
CA GLY A 186 -3.76 -12.50 37.70
C GLY A 186 -4.14 -11.11 37.14
N ARG A 187 -3.19 -10.35 36.56
CA ARG A 187 -3.45 -9.07 35.92
C ARG A 187 -3.72 -9.29 34.42
N PRO A 188 -4.80 -8.69 33.85
CA PRO A 188 -5.01 -8.72 32.40
C PRO A 188 -3.94 -7.88 31.68
N ILE A 189 -3.09 -8.54 30.88
CA ILE A 189 -2.02 -7.91 30.09
C ILE A 189 -2.15 -8.37 28.65
N VAL A 190 -2.35 -7.44 27.71
CA VAL A 190 -2.34 -7.74 26.28
C VAL A 190 -0.95 -8.22 25.88
N TYR A 191 -0.88 -9.36 25.22
CA TYR A 191 0.39 -10.04 24.89
C TYR A 191 0.66 -10.01 23.39
N SER A 192 1.65 -9.20 23.00
CA SER A 192 2.05 -8.92 21.63
C SER A 192 3.34 -9.65 21.30
N ILE A 193 3.25 -10.66 20.44
CA ILE A 193 4.36 -11.50 20.01
C ILE A 193 5.13 -10.77 18.89
N CYS A 194 6.42 -10.54 19.07
CA CYS A 194 7.28 -9.88 18.09
C CYS A 194 8.38 -10.83 17.64
N GLU A 195 8.04 -11.79 16.77
CA GLU A 195 8.98 -12.77 16.19
C GLU A 195 9.13 -12.66 14.66
N TRP A 196 8.63 -11.56 14.11
CA TRP A 196 8.80 -11.16 12.71
C TRP A 196 8.28 -12.14 11.66
N GLY A 197 7.36 -13.04 12.03
CA GLY A 197 6.82 -14.06 11.14
C GLY A 197 7.74 -15.26 10.89
N GLN A 198 8.92 -15.31 11.52
CA GLN A 198 9.95 -16.33 11.29
C GLN A 198 9.46 -17.77 11.47
N ASN A 199 8.57 -18.00 12.43
CA ASN A 199 8.03 -19.34 12.72
C ASN A 199 6.53 -19.42 12.42
N LYS A 200 6.03 -18.59 11.50
CA LYS A 200 4.62 -18.56 11.07
C LYS A 200 3.64 -18.47 12.24
N PRO A 201 3.70 -17.41 13.06
CA PRO A 201 2.91 -17.28 14.29
C PRO A 201 1.40 -17.34 14.03
N TRP A 202 0.93 -16.97 12.84
CA TRP A 202 -0.47 -17.13 12.43
C TRP A 202 -0.98 -18.59 12.46
N GLU A 203 -0.10 -19.60 12.48
CA GLU A 203 -0.47 -21.02 12.56
C GLU A 203 -0.60 -21.54 14.01
N TRP A 204 -0.07 -20.82 15.00
CA TRP A 204 0.06 -21.35 16.37
C TRP A 204 -0.09 -20.34 17.50
N ALA A 205 -0.01 -19.03 17.24
CA ALA A 205 0.06 -18.03 18.31
C ALA A 205 -1.32 -17.62 18.85
N ALA A 206 -2.42 -18.05 18.22
CA ALA A 206 -3.78 -17.69 18.64
C ALA A 206 -4.14 -18.18 20.06
N ASP A 207 -3.58 -19.31 20.52
CA ASP A 207 -3.73 -19.81 21.89
C ASP A 207 -2.60 -19.34 22.83
N VAL A 208 -1.71 -18.47 22.33
CA VAL A 208 -0.54 -17.98 23.04
C VAL A 208 -0.61 -16.48 23.34
N GLY A 209 -0.79 -15.66 22.32
CA GLY A 209 -0.84 -14.20 22.41
C GLY A 209 -2.08 -13.62 21.75
N HIS A 210 -2.20 -12.30 21.83
CA HIS A 210 -3.36 -11.55 21.32
C HIS A 210 -3.11 -10.94 19.94
N LEU A 211 -1.84 -10.88 19.54
CA LEU A 211 -1.39 -10.40 18.26
C LEU A 211 0.05 -10.83 18.03
N TRP A 212 0.46 -10.92 16.76
CA TRP A 212 1.81 -11.33 16.38
C TRP A 212 2.32 -10.57 15.16
N ARG A 213 3.55 -10.10 15.25
CA ARG A 213 4.27 -9.50 14.12
C ARG A 213 4.41 -10.52 13.00
N THR A 214 4.01 -10.15 11.79
CA THR A 214 4.00 -11.04 10.61
C THR A 214 5.20 -10.86 9.69
N THR A 215 5.97 -9.80 9.88
CA THR A 215 7.10 -9.42 9.02
C THR A 215 8.25 -8.84 9.86
N GLY A 216 9.39 -8.61 9.21
CA GLY A 216 10.41 -7.68 9.71
C GLY A 216 9.87 -6.27 9.92
N ASP A 217 10.71 -5.40 10.50
CA ASP A 217 10.31 -4.05 10.90
C ASP A 217 9.96 -3.16 9.70
N ILE A 218 8.93 -2.35 9.89
CA ILE A 218 8.60 -1.27 8.96
C ILE A 218 9.66 -0.17 9.03
N SER A 219 9.79 0.56 7.94
CA SER A 219 10.51 1.83 7.89
C SER A 219 9.64 2.86 7.20
N ASP A 220 9.88 4.13 7.51
CA ASP A 220 9.13 5.27 6.95
C ASP A 220 9.48 5.54 5.48
N THR A 221 9.15 4.57 4.64
CA THR A 221 9.31 4.60 3.18
C THR A 221 8.14 3.87 2.54
N TRP A 222 7.69 4.35 1.37
CA TRP A 222 6.62 3.71 0.62
C TRP A 222 6.90 2.24 0.31
N GLY A 223 8.14 1.92 -0.09
CA GLY A 223 8.56 0.57 -0.45
C GLY A 223 8.47 -0.43 0.72
N SER A 224 8.88 -0.01 1.92
CA SER A 224 8.77 -0.84 3.13
C SER A 224 7.31 -1.11 3.51
N MET A 225 6.50 -0.04 3.59
CA MET A 225 5.06 -0.13 3.87
C MET A 225 4.35 -1.08 2.90
N LEU A 226 4.64 -0.95 1.62
CA LEU A 226 4.06 -1.77 0.57
C LEU A 226 4.49 -3.25 0.65
N SER A 227 5.77 -3.51 0.91
CA SER A 227 6.30 -4.86 1.09
C SER A 227 5.61 -5.60 2.24
N ILE A 228 5.44 -4.91 3.38
CA ILE A 228 4.78 -5.45 4.56
C ILE A 228 3.29 -5.70 4.29
N LEU A 229 2.61 -4.75 3.65
CA LEU A 229 1.22 -4.89 3.24
C LEU A 229 0.99 -6.15 2.38
N LYS A 230 1.86 -6.39 1.39
CA LYS A 230 1.76 -7.54 0.49
C LYS A 230 1.98 -8.87 1.21
N GLN A 231 2.85 -8.90 2.22
CA GLN A 231 3.09 -10.09 3.04
C GLN A 231 1.94 -10.37 4.02
N ASN A 232 1.31 -9.32 4.57
CA ASN A 232 0.26 -9.46 5.58
C ASN A 232 -1.14 -9.75 5.00
N LEU A 233 -1.47 -9.21 3.82
CA LEU A 233 -2.80 -9.38 3.21
C LEU A 233 -3.24 -10.85 3.04
N PRO A 234 -2.39 -11.79 2.60
CA PRO A 234 -2.74 -13.21 2.49
C PRO A 234 -3.08 -13.88 3.81
N LEU A 235 -2.69 -13.31 4.96
CA LEU A 235 -2.87 -13.90 6.28
C LEU A 235 -4.27 -13.63 6.87
N ALA A 236 -5.17 -12.98 6.11
CA ALA A 236 -6.53 -12.65 6.54
C ALA A 236 -7.32 -13.79 7.23
N PRO A 237 -7.23 -15.06 6.81
CA PRO A 237 -7.94 -16.16 7.49
C PRO A 237 -7.51 -16.42 8.94
N HIS A 238 -6.36 -15.88 9.37
CA HIS A 238 -5.76 -16.14 10.69
C HIS A 238 -6.02 -15.02 11.71
N ALA A 239 -6.67 -13.92 11.31
CA ALA A 239 -6.99 -12.81 12.21
C ALA A 239 -8.46 -12.82 12.61
N GLY A 240 -8.72 -12.46 13.87
CA GLY A 240 -10.05 -12.40 14.44
C GLY A 240 -10.06 -11.81 15.86
N PRO A 241 -11.24 -11.66 16.48
CA PRO A 241 -11.35 -11.19 17.86
C PRO A 241 -10.42 -11.93 18.82
N GLY A 242 -9.54 -11.19 19.50
CA GLY A 242 -8.57 -11.71 20.45
C GLY A 242 -7.25 -12.21 19.85
N HIS A 243 -7.05 -12.14 18.53
CA HIS A 243 -5.86 -12.65 17.86
C HIS A 243 -5.63 -11.97 16.49
N TRP A 244 -4.65 -11.08 16.39
CA TRP A 244 -4.47 -10.21 15.22
C TRP A 244 -3.12 -10.40 14.53
N ASN A 245 -3.13 -10.36 13.20
CA ASN A 245 -1.90 -10.16 12.44
C ASN A 245 -1.40 -8.72 12.65
N ASP A 246 -0.14 -8.57 13.01
CA ASP A 246 0.50 -7.28 13.25
C ASP A 246 1.53 -6.96 12.13
N PRO A 247 1.14 -6.14 11.13
CA PRO A 247 2.04 -5.61 10.11
C PRO A 247 2.91 -4.45 10.62
N ASP A 248 3.17 -4.37 11.93
CA ASP A 248 3.99 -3.35 12.58
C ASP A 248 3.33 -1.97 12.73
N MET A 249 4.03 -1.10 13.46
CA MET A 249 3.58 0.23 13.87
C MET A 249 3.31 1.18 12.69
N LEU A 250 2.50 2.21 12.94
CA LEU A 250 2.18 3.25 11.97
C LEU A 250 3.34 4.25 11.84
N GLU A 251 3.78 4.50 10.61
CA GLU A 251 4.78 5.54 10.29
C GLU A 251 4.17 6.94 10.06
N VAL A 252 2.84 7.07 10.22
CA VAL A 252 2.09 8.30 9.95
C VAL A 252 2.70 9.50 10.66
N GLY A 253 3.31 10.40 9.87
CA GLY A 253 3.88 11.67 10.34
C GLY A 253 5.36 11.66 10.67
N ASN A 254 6.12 10.62 10.33
CA ASN A 254 7.57 10.54 10.60
C ASN A 254 8.45 11.28 9.57
N GLY A 255 7.90 11.62 8.40
CA GLY A 255 8.45 12.56 7.42
C GLY A 255 9.03 11.94 6.14
N GLY A 256 9.14 10.62 6.06
CA GLY A 256 9.69 9.87 4.92
C GLY A 256 8.67 9.52 3.83
N MET A 257 7.37 9.58 4.14
CA MET A 257 6.27 9.50 3.17
C MET A 257 5.47 10.81 3.07
N THR A 258 4.72 10.96 1.98
CA THR A 258 3.75 12.04 1.73
C THR A 258 2.44 11.81 2.49
N ASP A 259 1.63 12.86 2.67
CA ASP A 259 0.29 12.73 3.29
C ASP A 259 -0.62 11.76 2.53
N THR A 260 -0.49 11.66 1.21
CA THR A 260 -1.24 10.69 0.39
C THR A 260 -0.85 9.26 0.75
N GLU A 261 0.46 9.00 0.87
CA GLU A 261 1.00 7.70 1.24
C GLU A 261 0.63 7.34 2.69
N TYR A 262 0.70 8.28 3.64
CA TYR A 262 0.26 8.05 5.02
C TYR A 262 -1.24 7.75 5.13
N ARG A 263 -2.08 8.44 4.35
CA ARG A 263 -3.52 8.12 4.29
C ARG A 263 -3.75 6.72 3.74
N SER A 264 -2.98 6.32 2.73
CA SER A 264 -3.04 4.95 2.20
C SER A 264 -2.59 3.93 3.24
N HIS A 265 -1.44 4.15 3.89
CA HIS A 265 -0.94 3.31 4.97
C HIS A 265 -1.97 3.12 6.09
N PHE A 266 -2.53 4.22 6.63
CA PHE A 266 -3.55 4.16 7.66
C PHE A 266 -4.83 3.44 7.21
N SER A 267 -5.26 3.68 5.97
CA SER A 267 -6.44 3.02 5.38
C SER A 267 -6.23 1.51 5.26
N MET A 268 -5.06 1.11 4.77
CA MET A 268 -4.75 -0.30 4.53
C MET A 268 -4.55 -1.07 5.84
N TRP A 269 -3.89 -0.48 6.85
CA TRP A 269 -3.81 -1.08 8.19
C TRP A 269 -5.21 -1.26 8.78
N SER A 270 -6.08 -0.27 8.65
CA SER A 270 -7.46 -0.35 9.14
C SER A 270 -8.30 -1.42 8.43
N VAL A 271 -8.16 -1.55 7.11
CA VAL A 271 -8.82 -2.62 6.35
C VAL A 271 -8.25 -3.99 6.70
N MET A 272 -6.96 -4.06 7.05
CA MET A 272 -6.34 -5.30 7.51
C MET A 272 -6.73 -5.70 8.94
N ALA A 273 -7.47 -4.87 9.68
CA ALA A 273 -7.70 -5.07 11.12
C ALA A 273 -6.38 -5.20 11.89
N ALA A 274 -5.41 -4.36 11.54
CA ALA A 274 -4.08 -4.34 12.16
C ALA A 274 -4.10 -3.52 13.46
N PRO A 275 -3.18 -3.79 14.41
CA PRO A 275 -2.95 -2.87 15.51
C PRO A 275 -2.62 -1.46 14.99
N LEU A 276 -3.32 -0.44 15.48
CA LEU A 276 -3.07 0.95 15.11
C LEU A 276 -2.20 1.61 16.18
N LEU A 277 -0.92 1.25 16.19
CA LEU A 277 0.09 1.80 17.10
C LEU A 277 0.82 2.96 16.43
N ILE A 278 0.59 4.19 16.87
CA ILE A 278 1.27 5.40 16.38
C ILE A 278 2.76 5.31 16.69
N GLY A 279 3.62 5.40 15.66
CA GLY A 279 5.08 5.42 15.80
C GLY A 279 5.69 6.82 15.85
N SER A 280 4.94 7.86 15.51
CA SER A 280 5.45 9.25 15.40
C SER A 280 5.40 10.04 16.71
N ASP A 281 6.34 10.98 16.86
CA ASP A 281 6.37 11.87 18.03
C ASP A 281 5.27 12.93 17.91
N LEU A 282 4.16 12.69 18.61
CA LEU A 282 3.00 13.57 18.55
C LEU A 282 3.23 14.96 19.15
N ARG A 283 4.32 15.19 19.89
CA ARG A 283 4.67 16.50 20.46
C ARG A 283 5.06 17.50 19.37
N SER A 284 5.50 17.02 18.21
CA SER A 284 5.89 17.80 17.04
C SER A 284 5.05 17.50 15.79
N ALA A 285 4.02 16.65 15.90
CA ALA A 285 3.17 16.25 14.77
C ALA A 285 2.41 17.43 14.13
N SER A 286 2.26 17.37 12.82
CA SER A 286 1.52 18.36 12.04
C SER A 286 0.00 18.23 12.23
N PRO A 287 -0.80 19.27 11.91
CA PRO A 287 -2.25 19.15 11.86
C PRO A 287 -2.73 18.03 10.94
N GLN A 288 -2.04 17.81 9.81
CA GLN A 288 -2.34 16.75 8.84
C GLN A 288 -2.15 15.36 9.46
N THR A 289 -1.08 15.16 10.23
CA THR A 289 -0.87 13.92 10.99
C THR A 289 -2.05 13.63 11.92
N PHE A 290 -2.53 14.64 12.66
CA PHE A 290 -3.71 14.47 13.52
C PHE A 290 -5.00 14.24 12.73
N GLU A 291 -5.18 14.86 11.56
CA GLU A 291 -6.34 14.60 10.69
C GLU A 291 -6.41 13.13 10.25
N ILE A 292 -5.26 12.54 9.88
CA ILE A 292 -5.16 11.13 9.51
C ILE A 292 -5.47 10.25 10.71
N LEU A 293 -4.73 10.44 11.81
CA LEU A 293 -4.80 9.57 12.98
C LEU A 293 -6.15 9.66 13.71
N ALA A 294 -6.84 10.80 13.68
CA ALA A 294 -8.11 11.00 14.37
C ALA A 294 -9.36 10.68 13.53
N ASN A 295 -9.21 10.17 12.30
CA ASN A 295 -10.36 9.86 11.45
C ASN A 295 -11.17 8.68 12.00
N LYS A 296 -12.25 9.00 12.74
CA LYS A 296 -13.14 8.03 13.39
C LYS A 296 -13.87 7.11 12.41
N GLU A 297 -14.09 7.51 11.17
CA GLU A 297 -14.74 6.64 10.18
C GLU A 297 -13.80 5.55 9.68
N VAL A 298 -12.52 5.87 9.49
CA VAL A 298 -11.48 4.91 9.12
C VAL A 298 -11.15 3.98 10.30
N ILE A 299 -11.03 4.54 11.51
CA ILE A 299 -10.86 3.73 12.74
C ILE A 299 -12.04 2.77 12.94
N ALA A 300 -13.27 3.18 12.65
CA ALA A 300 -14.42 2.29 12.76
C ALA A 300 -14.39 1.12 11.75
N VAL A 301 -13.58 1.20 10.70
CA VAL A 301 -13.29 0.05 9.83
C VAL A 301 -12.42 -0.94 10.57
N ASP A 302 -11.33 -0.47 11.18
CA ASP A 302 -10.39 -1.28 11.95
C ASP A 302 -11.09 -1.97 13.12
N GLN A 303 -11.76 -1.16 13.94
CA GLN A 303 -12.44 -1.53 15.19
C GLN A 303 -13.82 -2.18 14.99
N ASP A 304 -14.14 -2.66 13.77
CA ASP A 304 -15.42 -3.34 13.56
C ASP A 304 -15.47 -4.65 14.36
N PRO A 305 -16.51 -4.85 15.19
CA PRO A 305 -16.59 -6.00 16.10
C PRO A 305 -16.85 -7.34 15.41
N LEU A 306 -17.03 -7.40 14.09
CA LEU A 306 -16.93 -8.68 13.38
C LEU A 306 -15.49 -9.19 13.36
N GLY A 307 -14.51 -8.27 13.43
CA GLY A 307 -13.10 -8.59 13.55
C GLY A 307 -12.50 -9.29 12.34
N LYS A 308 -13.10 -9.17 11.15
CA LYS A 308 -12.54 -9.75 9.94
C LYS A 308 -11.45 -8.84 9.35
N GLN A 309 -10.29 -9.42 9.06
CA GLN A 309 -9.31 -8.79 8.18
C GLN A 309 -9.85 -8.73 6.74
N GLY A 310 -9.54 -7.65 6.01
CA GLY A 310 -9.91 -7.49 4.61
C GLY A 310 -9.16 -8.45 3.68
N SER A 311 -9.83 -8.89 2.62
CA SER A 311 -9.30 -9.81 1.62
C SER A 311 -9.11 -9.14 0.26
N VAL A 312 -8.07 -9.52 -0.48
CA VAL A 312 -7.80 -9.04 -1.83
C VAL A 312 -8.81 -9.65 -2.82
N LEU A 313 -9.48 -8.80 -3.60
CA LEU A 313 -10.32 -9.21 -4.72
C LEU A 313 -9.57 -9.14 -6.05
N SER A 314 -8.68 -8.16 -6.22
CA SER A 314 -7.81 -8.01 -7.39
C SER A 314 -6.58 -7.15 -7.05
N SER A 315 -5.48 -7.34 -7.77
CA SER A 315 -4.21 -6.63 -7.55
C SER A 315 -3.40 -6.35 -8.83
N GLU A 316 -4.03 -6.45 -10.01
CA GLU A 316 -3.34 -6.42 -11.30
C GLU A 316 -2.69 -5.07 -11.62
N GLY A 317 -1.37 -5.07 -11.89
CA GLY A 317 -0.62 -3.88 -12.30
C GLY A 317 -0.56 -2.80 -11.22
N GLY A 318 -0.47 -3.19 -9.94
CA GLY A 318 -0.45 -2.26 -8.80
C GLY A 318 -1.80 -1.63 -8.48
N ARG A 319 -2.91 -2.16 -9.04
CA ARG A 319 -4.27 -1.68 -8.78
C ARG A 319 -4.99 -2.68 -7.90
N TRP A 320 -5.14 -2.31 -6.64
CA TRP A 320 -5.66 -3.18 -5.61
C TRP A 320 -7.13 -2.86 -5.30
N VAL A 321 -7.92 -3.91 -5.21
CA VAL A 321 -9.26 -3.88 -4.61
C VAL A 321 -9.21 -4.80 -3.41
N VAL A 322 -9.29 -4.23 -2.21
CA VAL A 322 -9.37 -4.99 -0.95
C VAL A 322 -10.73 -4.73 -0.31
N ALA A 323 -11.44 -5.80 0.06
CA ALA A 323 -12.77 -5.72 0.64
C ALA A 323 -12.80 -6.35 2.04
N LYS A 324 -13.43 -5.66 2.99
CA LYS A 324 -13.68 -6.14 4.35
C LYS A 324 -15.18 -6.22 4.61
N GLU A 325 -15.62 -7.36 5.08
CA GLU A 325 -16.98 -7.54 5.60
C GLU A 325 -17.10 -6.91 6.98
N MET A 326 -18.18 -6.14 7.18
CA MET A 326 -18.47 -5.44 8.42
C MET A 326 -19.61 -6.13 9.17
N LYS A 327 -19.68 -5.99 10.50
CA LYS A 327 -20.72 -6.64 11.33
C LYS A 327 -22.15 -6.32 10.91
N ASP A 328 -22.40 -5.11 10.42
CA ASP A 328 -23.73 -4.67 9.98
C ASP A 328 -24.13 -5.19 8.58
N GLY A 329 -23.29 -6.03 7.95
CA GLY A 329 -23.48 -6.56 6.61
C GLY A 329 -23.06 -5.61 5.49
N SER A 330 -22.57 -4.40 5.81
CA SER A 330 -21.92 -3.55 4.82
C SER A 330 -20.57 -4.11 4.37
N ARG A 331 -19.98 -3.52 3.33
CA ARG A 331 -18.63 -3.80 2.86
C ARG A 331 -17.79 -2.54 2.90
N THR A 332 -16.63 -2.61 3.53
CA THR A 332 -15.59 -1.61 3.32
C THR A 332 -14.74 -2.04 2.13
N VAL A 333 -14.44 -1.10 1.23
CA VAL A 333 -13.68 -1.34 0.00
C VAL A 333 -12.58 -0.30 -0.10
N ALA A 334 -11.32 -0.75 -0.12
CA ALA A 334 -10.17 0.06 -0.48
C ALA A 334 -9.86 -0.12 -1.97
N LEU A 335 -9.92 0.98 -2.71
CA LEU A 335 -9.35 1.09 -4.05
C LEU A 335 -7.96 1.70 -3.87
N PHE A 336 -6.92 0.87 -3.88
CA PHE A 336 -5.55 1.24 -3.54
C PHE A 336 -4.65 1.22 -4.77
N ASN A 337 -3.95 2.33 -5.02
CA ASN A 337 -3.04 2.48 -6.14
C ASN A 337 -1.60 2.44 -5.65
N GLU A 338 -0.90 1.37 -5.98
CA GLU A 338 0.52 1.19 -5.68
C GLU A 338 1.42 2.02 -6.59
N SER A 339 0.95 2.36 -7.80
CA SER A 339 1.79 2.92 -8.86
C SER A 339 2.06 4.42 -8.69
N GLY A 340 3.13 4.89 -9.34
CA GLY A 340 3.54 6.30 -9.37
C GLY A 340 2.69 7.23 -10.25
N SER A 341 1.56 6.77 -10.78
CA SER A 341 0.64 7.59 -11.59
C SER A 341 -0.82 7.34 -11.23
N PRO A 342 -1.75 8.28 -11.47
CA PRO A 342 -3.16 8.05 -11.19
C PRO A 342 -3.72 6.85 -11.95
N GLN A 343 -4.41 5.94 -11.24
CA GLN A 343 -5.00 4.73 -11.81
C GLN A 343 -6.51 4.71 -11.64
N ARG A 344 -7.23 4.31 -12.68
CA ARG A 344 -8.65 3.96 -12.54
C ARG A 344 -8.78 2.57 -11.93
N ILE A 345 -9.41 2.47 -10.76
CA ILE A 345 -9.62 1.21 -10.05
C ILE A 345 -11.12 1.02 -9.83
N ALA A 346 -11.61 -0.17 -10.13
CA ALA A 346 -13.04 -0.45 -10.16
C ALA A 346 -13.40 -1.85 -9.65
N THR A 347 -14.57 -1.96 -9.04
CA THR A 347 -15.25 -3.21 -8.69
C THR A 347 -16.76 -2.97 -8.69
N THR A 348 -17.54 -3.93 -8.19
CA THR A 348 -18.99 -3.82 -8.06
C THR A 348 -19.48 -4.27 -6.70
N ALA A 349 -20.65 -3.79 -6.29
CA ALA A 349 -21.33 -4.23 -5.07
C ALA A 349 -21.50 -5.75 -5.01
N ALA A 350 -21.81 -6.39 -6.16
CA ALA A 350 -21.93 -7.84 -6.24
C ALA A 350 -20.58 -8.55 -6.04
N ALA A 351 -19.51 -8.06 -6.67
CA ALA A 351 -18.17 -8.64 -6.55
C ALA A 351 -17.60 -8.55 -5.11
N VAL A 352 -17.96 -7.51 -4.36
CA VAL A 352 -17.58 -7.38 -2.95
C VAL A 352 -18.50 -8.16 -2.00
N GLY A 353 -19.46 -8.92 -2.53
CA GLY A 353 -20.34 -9.82 -1.77
C GLY A 353 -21.56 -9.16 -1.13
N LEU A 354 -22.00 -7.99 -1.60
CA LEU A 354 -23.28 -7.40 -1.16
C LEU A 354 -24.47 -8.10 -1.84
N PRO A 355 -25.62 -8.21 -1.14
CA PRO A 355 -26.82 -8.78 -1.73
C PRO A 355 -27.34 -7.90 -2.88
N GLY A 356 -28.01 -8.54 -3.85
CA GLY A 356 -28.63 -7.83 -4.97
C GLY A 356 -29.65 -6.79 -4.49
N ALA A 357 -29.38 -5.52 -4.78
CA ALA A 357 -30.27 -4.41 -4.45
C ALA A 357 -30.48 -3.48 -5.64
N ARG A 358 -31.54 -2.65 -5.57
CA ARG A 358 -31.80 -1.64 -6.61
C ARG A 358 -30.66 -0.61 -6.68
N ALA A 359 -30.09 -0.24 -5.55
CA ALA A 359 -28.96 0.68 -5.42
C ALA A 359 -28.38 0.53 -4.01
N TYR A 360 -27.24 1.19 -3.79
CA TYR A 360 -26.48 1.10 -2.54
C TYR A 360 -26.15 2.52 -2.06
N THR A 361 -26.04 2.68 -0.74
CA THR A 361 -25.39 3.83 -0.13
C THR A 361 -23.88 3.61 -0.21
N LEU A 362 -23.13 4.62 -0.65
CA LEU A 362 -21.68 4.62 -0.74
C LEU A 362 -21.15 5.79 0.08
N ARG A 363 -20.44 5.52 1.17
CA ARG A 363 -19.81 6.51 2.04
C ARG A 363 -18.32 6.56 1.72
N ASP A 364 -17.82 7.72 1.33
CA ASP A 364 -16.39 8.00 1.30
C ASP A 364 -15.93 8.42 2.70
N LEU A 365 -15.05 7.62 3.31
CA LEU A 365 -14.65 7.74 4.71
C LEU A 365 -13.65 8.89 4.95
N TRP A 366 -13.04 9.37 3.87
CA TRP A 366 -12.03 10.41 3.87
C TRP A 366 -12.64 11.77 3.50
N GLN A 367 -13.66 11.79 2.64
CA GLN A 367 -14.44 12.99 2.32
C GLN A 367 -15.58 13.24 3.30
N HIS A 368 -15.85 12.29 4.20
CA HIS A 368 -17.00 12.30 5.10
C HIS A 368 -18.31 12.59 4.36
N ARG A 369 -18.51 11.94 3.20
CA ARG A 369 -19.66 12.17 2.33
C ARG A 369 -20.30 10.89 1.83
N SER A 370 -21.62 10.89 1.79
CA SER A 370 -22.43 9.78 1.29
C SER A 370 -23.02 10.09 -0.07
N TYR A 371 -23.06 9.06 -0.90
CA TYR A 371 -23.58 9.04 -2.26
C TYR A 371 -24.50 7.84 -2.44
N ASN A 372 -25.23 7.78 -3.56
CA ASN A 372 -25.80 6.54 -4.05
C ASN A 372 -25.03 6.01 -5.25
N THR A 373 -24.95 4.68 -5.38
CA THR A 373 -24.44 3.97 -6.55
C THR A 373 -25.47 2.97 -7.08
N ALA A 374 -25.54 2.79 -8.40
CA ALA A 374 -26.32 1.74 -9.04
C ALA A 374 -25.69 0.33 -8.87
N GLY A 375 -24.47 0.24 -8.32
CA GLY A 375 -23.72 -0.99 -8.08
C GLY A 375 -22.26 -0.91 -8.49
N ALA A 376 -21.88 0.05 -9.33
CA ALA A 376 -20.49 0.30 -9.69
C ALA A 376 -19.74 1.00 -8.54
N ILE A 377 -18.54 0.53 -8.22
CA ILE A 377 -17.66 1.13 -7.23
C ILE A 377 -16.36 1.42 -7.96
N SER A 378 -16.08 2.69 -8.25
CA SER A 378 -14.97 3.06 -9.11
C SER A 378 -14.46 4.46 -8.82
N ALA A 379 -13.16 4.66 -8.93
CA ALA A 379 -12.52 5.96 -8.82
C ALA A 379 -11.21 6.00 -9.63
N THR A 380 -10.82 7.20 -10.06
CA THR A 380 -9.43 7.48 -10.42
C THR A 380 -8.69 7.82 -9.14
N VAL A 381 -7.77 6.94 -8.73
CA VAL A 381 -7.01 7.02 -7.48
C VAL A 381 -5.65 7.62 -7.79
N PRO A 382 -5.21 8.72 -7.12
CA PRO A 382 -3.89 9.30 -7.33
C PRO A 382 -2.75 8.31 -7.15
N ALA A 383 -1.57 8.65 -7.65
CA ALA A 383 -0.34 7.90 -7.37
C ALA A 383 -0.21 7.65 -5.86
N HIS A 384 0.10 6.41 -5.48
CA HIS A 384 0.24 5.99 -4.08
C HIS A 384 -1.00 6.23 -3.19
N GLY A 385 -2.15 6.53 -3.79
CA GLY A 385 -3.37 6.92 -3.11
C GLY A 385 -4.30 5.76 -2.78
N THR A 386 -5.27 6.03 -1.90
CA THR A 386 -6.38 5.12 -1.59
C THR A 386 -7.69 5.88 -1.61
N VAL A 387 -8.74 5.28 -2.18
CA VAL A 387 -10.13 5.66 -1.94
C VAL A 387 -10.77 4.60 -1.06
N LEU A 388 -11.15 4.98 0.17
CA LEU A 388 -11.72 4.08 1.15
C LEU A 388 -13.22 4.33 1.30
N LEU A 389 -14.02 3.31 0.99
CA LEU A 389 -15.46 3.41 0.86
C LEU A 389 -16.17 2.41 1.77
N ARG A 390 -17.29 2.78 2.37
CA ARG A 390 -18.25 1.84 3.00
C ARG A 390 -19.53 1.79 2.18
N ILE A 391 -19.95 0.58 1.80
CA ILE A 391 -21.08 0.34 0.91
C ILE A 391 -22.12 -0.52 1.61
N SER A 392 -23.38 -0.08 1.61
CA SER A 392 -24.51 -0.77 2.23
C SER A 392 -25.72 -0.86 1.30
N ALA A 393 -26.40 -2.00 1.34
CA ALA A 393 -27.65 -2.26 0.61
C ALA A 393 -28.91 -1.72 1.34
N ASP A 394 -28.77 -0.61 2.09
CA ASP A 394 -29.87 -0.03 2.86
C ASP A 394 -30.93 0.66 1.97
N ARG A 395 -32.07 1.03 2.54
CA ARG A 395 -33.16 1.73 1.82
C ARG A 395 -33.02 3.26 1.83
N GLY A 396 -31.93 3.80 2.37
CA GLY A 396 -31.69 5.23 2.55
C GLY A 396 -30.96 5.89 1.39
N TRP A 397 -30.48 5.13 0.40
CA TRP A 397 -29.63 5.64 -0.69
C TRP A 397 -30.25 6.82 -1.46
N GLN A 398 -31.57 6.89 -1.62
CA GLN A 398 -32.27 7.89 -2.43
C GLN A 398 -32.02 9.34 -1.99
N LYS A 399 -31.71 9.55 -0.69
CA LYS A 399 -31.49 10.90 -0.15
C LYS A 399 -30.11 11.45 -0.52
N TYR A 400 -29.19 10.59 -0.92
CA TYR A 400 -27.83 10.96 -1.23
C TYR A 400 -27.68 11.33 -2.72
N PRO A 401 -26.80 12.28 -3.05
CA PRO A 401 -26.46 12.58 -4.44
C PRO A 401 -25.86 11.36 -5.14
N PRO A 402 -25.95 11.26 -6.48
CA PRO A 402 -25.26 10.19 -7.19
C PRO A 402 -23.75 10.32 -7.07
N ALA A 403 -23.06 9.19 -6.88
CA ALA A 403 -21.63 9.10 -7.01
C ALA A 403 -21.22 9.39 -8.47
N VAL A 404 -20.10 10.07 -8.66
CA VAL A 404 -19.54 10.34 -9.98
C VAL A 404 -18.08 9.91 -10.03
N GLU A 405 -17.67 9.34 -11.15
CA GLU A 405 -16.27 9.07 -11.46
C GLU A 405 -15.72 10.20 -12.33
N LEU A 406 -14.59 10.77 -11.92
CA LEU A 406 -13.81 11.69 -12.72
C LEU A 406 -12.65 10.93 -13.34
N GLY A 407 -12.28 11.26 -14.57
CA GLY A 407 -11.14 10.66 -15.26
C GLY A 407 -10.56 11.55 -16.35
N LEU A 408 -9.34 11.19 -16.74
CA LEU A 408 -8.61 11.73 -17.89
C LEU A 408 -8.36 10.58 -18.88
N ASP A 409 -8.61 10.82 -20.17
CA ASP A 409 -8.27 9.88 -21.22
C ASP A 409 -6.80 10.07 -21.63
N GLY A 410 -6.01 8.99 -21.57
CA GLY A 410 -4.61 8.96 -22.01
C GLY A 410 -3.65 9.76 -21.12
N SER A 411 -2.39 9.87 -21.58
CA SER A 411 -1.33 10.57 -20.87
C SER A 411 -1.35 12.08 -21.17
N PRO A 412 -1.37 12.96 -20.15
CA PRO A 412 -1.39 14.41 -20.31
C PRO A 412 -0.01 14.98 -20.68
N LEU A 413 0.45 14.72 -21.90
CA LEU A 413 1.71 15.24 -22.43
C LEU A 413 1.51 16.59 -23.12
N ILE A 414 2.27 17.61 -22.71
CA ILE A 414 2.09 19.01 -23.14
C ILE A 414 3.43 19.58 -23.61
N GLN A 415 3.48 20.10 -24.83
CA GLN A 415 4.64 20.85 -25.31
C GLN A 415 4.49 22.32 -24.95
N ALA A 416 5.53 22.91 -24.33
CA ALA A 416 5.53 24.32 -23.97
C ALA A 416 5.29 25.22 -25.19
N GLY A 417 4.36 26.18 -25.06
CA GLY A 417 3.97 27.11 -26.13
C GLY A 417 3.01 26.54 -27.18
N THR A 418 2.75 25.23 -27.19
CA THR A 418 1.86 24.58 -28.16
C THR A 418 0.57 24.10 -27.48
N PRO A 419 -0.62 24.37 -28.02
CA PRO A 419 -1.86 23.82 -27.48
C PRO A 419 -1.89 22.29 -27.56
N ALA A 420 -2.02 21.64 -26.42
CA ALA A 420 -2.30 20.21 -26.30
C ALA A 420 -3.80 19.96 -26.08
N VAL A 421 -4.32 18.86 -26.64
CA VAL A 421 -5.71 18.45 -26.43
C VAL A 421 -5.77 17.38 -25.36
N LEU A 422 -6.45 17.67 -24.25
CA LEU A 422 -6.76 16.71 -23.19
C LEU A 422 -8.25 16.39 -23.20
N THR A 423 -8.64 15.14 -22.93
CA THR A 423 -10.05 14.77 -22.79
C THR A 423 -10.33 14.27 -21.39
N THR A 424 -11.25 14.92 -20.70
CA THR A 424 -11.71 14.49 -19.37
C THR A 424 -13.10 13.89 -19.45
N ALA A 425 -13.42 12.97 -18.54
CA ALA A 425 -14.73 12.38 -18.42
C ALA A 425 -15.29 12.55 -17.00
N VAL A 426 -16.60 12.79 -16.91
CA VAL A 426 -17.38 12.64 -15.68
C VAL A 426 -18.50 11.65 -15.92
N THR A 427 -18.51 10.55 -15.20
CA THR A 427 -19.48 9.45 -15.37
C THR A 427 -20.39 9.37 -14.14
N ASP A 428 -21.71 9.33 -14.36
CA ASP A 428 -22.67 9.09 -13.27
C ASP A 428 -22.69 7.61 -12.88
N LEU A 429 -22.21 7.27 -11.68
CA LEU A 429 -22.25 5.91 -11.12
C LEU A 429 -23.52 5.67 -10.30
N GLY A 430 -24.27 6.71 -9.99
CA GLY A 430 -25.46 6.69 -9.17
C GLY A 430 -26.66 6.05 -9.87
N ARG A 431 -27.63 5.60 -9.07
CA ARG A 431 -28.93 5.17 -9.58
C ARG A 431 -29.83 6.36 -9.92
N THR A 432 -29.61 7.50 -9.27
CA THR A 432 -30.30 8.75 -9.58
C THR A 432 -29.49 9.58 -10.56
N THR A 433 -30.16 10.25 -11.50
CA THR A 433 -29.50 11.17 -12.46
C THR A 433 -28.79 12.33 -11.78
N ALA A 434 -27.52 12.55 -12.15
CA ALA A 434 -26.81 13.79 -11.85
C ALA A 434 -27.36 14.96 -12.69
N ARG A 435 -27.79 16.05 -12.05
CA ARG A 435 -28.38 17.22 -12.70
C ARG A 435 -27.43 18.40 -12.70
N GLN A 436 -27.58 19.32 -13.67
CA GLN A 436 -26.77 20.54 -13.78
C GLN A 436 -25.26 20.25 -13.64
N VAL A 437 -24.78 19.25 -14.38
CA VAL A 437 -23.38 18.85 -14.35
C VAL A 437 -22.56 19.92 -15.05
N SER A 438 -21.50 20.40 -14.40
CA SER A 438 -20.49 21.26 -15.00
C SER A 438 -19.09 20.79 -14.64
N VAL A 439 -18.16 20.98 -15.55
CA VAL A 439 -16.76 20.61 -15.35
C VAL A 439 -15.85 21.78 -15.65
N ARG A 440 -14.76 21.88 -14.87
CA ARG A 440 -13.71 22.87 -15.05
C ARG A 440 -12.36 22.20 -14.88
N LEU A 441 -11.47 22.40 -15.85
CA LEU A 441 -10.06 22.06 -15.73
C LEU A 441 -9.27 23.33 -15.38
N SER A 442 -8.36 23.22 -14.43
CA SER A 442 -7.39 24.27 -14.07
C SER A 442 -5.98 23.68 -14.03
N GLY A 443 -4.98 24.53 -14.26
CA GLY A 443 -3.57 24.18 -14.15
C GLY A 443 -2.79 25.27 -13.43
N PRO A 444 -1.45 25.21 -13.46
CA PRO A 444 -0.58 26.19 -12.82
C PRO A 444 -0.84 27.61 -13.31
N GLU A 445 -0.39 28.59 -12.53
CA GLU A 445 -0.49 30.00 -12.89
C GLU A 445 0.17 30.26 -14.26
N GLY A 446 -0.48 31.08 -15.09
CA GLY A 446 -0.03 31.41 -16.45
C GLY A 446 -0.42 30.41 -17.54
N TRP A 447 -0.89 29.21 -17.19
CA TRP A 447 -1.34 28.23 -18.18
C TRP A 447 -2.70 28.60 -18.77
N ALA A 448 -2.83 28.49 -20.10
CA ALA A 448 -4.09 28.72 -20.79
C ALA A 448 -4.89 27.40 -20.89
N VAL A 449 -6.02 27.32 -20.18
CA VAL A 449 -6.91 26.16 -20.21
C VAL A 449 -8.29 26.58 -20.72
N LYS A 450 -8.72 26.04 -21.87
CA LYS A 450 -10.01 26.37 -22.51
C LYS A 450 -10.77 25.10 -22.90
N ALA A 451 -12.06 25.06 -22.61
CA ALA A 451 -12.91 23.98 -23.10
C ALA A 451 -13.10 24.09 -24.62
N ALA A 452 -12.79 23.01 -25.35
CA ALA A 452 -12.96 22.87 -26.80
C ALA A 452 -14.22 22.06 -27.18
N SER A 453 -14.95 21.52 -26.18
CA SER A 453 -16.26 20.90 -26.35
C SER A 453 -17.16 21.25 -25.14
N PRO A 454 -18.46 20.87 -25.14
CA PRO A 454 -19.35 21.18 -24.02
C PRO A 454 -18.79 20.73 -22.68
N ALA A 455 -18.66 21.67 -21.75
CA ALA A 455 -18.19 21.44 -20.37
C ALA A 455 -19.35 21.39 -19.37
N SER A 456 -20.59 21.20 -19.84
CA SER A 456 -21.77 21.08 -18.98
C SER A 456 -22.87 20.24 -19.63
N ALA A 457 -23.74 19.67 -18.81
CA ALA A 457 -24.92 18.93 -19.21
C ALA A 457 -26.07 19.17 -18.22
N ALA A 458 -27.29 19.37 -18.73
CA ALA A 458 -28.47 19.58 -17.87
C ALA A 458 -28.80 18.34 -17.02
N ALA A 459 -28.58 17.15 -17.59
CA ALA A 459 -28.77 15.87 -16.93
C ALA A 459 -27.77 14.85 -17.49
N LEU A 460 -27.20 14.05 -16.61
CA LEU A 460 -26.32 12.94 -16.93
C LEU A 460 -26.93 11.67 -16.32
N PRO A 461 -27.54 10.78 -17.12
CA PRO A 461 -28.14 9.55 -16.61
C PRO A 461 -27.08 8.53 -16.13
N THR A 462 -27.49 7.60 -15.28
CA THR A 462 -26.68 6.46 -14.81
C THR A 462 -25.89 5.80 -15.94
N GLY A 463 -24.59 5.63 -15.74
CA GLY A 463 -23.66 5.00 -16.68
C GLY A 463 -23.29 5.85 -17.90
N ARG A 464 -23.82 7.07 -18.02
CA ARG A 464 -23.42 8.01 -19.08
C ARG A 464 -22.30 8.91 -18.60
N ALA A 465 -21.46 9.35 -19.54
CA ALA A 465 -20.35 10.24 -19.29
C ALA A 465 -20.48 11.56 -20.05
N LEU A 466 -20.17 12.68 -19.39
CA LEU A 466 -19.87 13.95 -20.04
C LEU A 466 -18.37 13.96 -20.36
N ARG A 467 -18.03 13.88 -21.65
CA ARG A 467 -16.65 13.98 -22.14
C ARG A 467 -16.38 15.41 -22.62
N THR A 468 -15.34 16.02 -22.07
CA THR A 468 -14.94 17.39 -22.39
C THR A 468 -13.53 17.40 -22.91
N ARG A 469 -13.35 17.91 -24.13
CA ARG A 469 -12.04 18.21 -24.71
C ARG A 469 -11.58 19.58 -24.23
N TRP A 470 -10.32 19.69 -23.88
CA TRP A 470 -9.66 20.88 -23.39
C TRP A 470 -8.48 21.20 -24.28
N SER A 471 -8.33 22.47 -24.67
CA SER A 471 -7.10 23.03 -25.19
C SER A 471 -6.30 23.55 -24.01
N VAL A 472 -5.13 22.95 -23.75
CA VAL A 472 -4.22 23.33 -22.66
C VAL A 472 -2.90 23.78 -23.26
N THR A 473 -2.44 24.98 -22.90
CA THR A 473 -1.16 25.53 -23.36
C THR A 473 -0.35 25.97 -22.14
N ALA A 474 0.77 25.29 -21.92
CA ALA A 474 1.80 25.76 -21.00
C ALA A 474 2.54 26.95 -21.63
N PRO A 475 2.94 27.98 -20.86
CA PRO A 475 3.74 29.10 -21.38
C PRO A 475 4.99 28.64 -22.13
N GLN A 476 5.40 29.39 -23.15
CA GLN A 476 6.69 29.14 -23.81
C GLN A 476 7.83 29.23 -22.78
N GLY A 477 8.77 28.29 -22.83
CA GLY A 477 9.88 28.21 -21.88
C GLY A 477 9.54 27.56 -20.54
N THR A 478 8.33 27.01 -20.37
CA THR A 478 8.02 26.14 -19.22
C THR A 478 9.02 24.97 -19.19
N PRO A 479 9.73 24.75 -18.07
CA PRO A 479 10.66 23.63 -17.95
C PRO A 479 9.99 22.28 -18.21
N THR A 480 10.78 21.29 -18.65
CA THR A 480 10.31 19.91 -18.66
C THR A 480 10.07 19.43 -17.24
N GLY A 481 9.04 18.60 -17.06
CA GLY A 481 8.72 18.06 -15.74
C GLY A 481 7.23 17.89 -15.52
N SER A 482 6.90 17.61 -14.26
CA SER A 482 5.55 17.29 -13.79
C SER A 482 4.84 18.53 -13.26
N TYR A 483 3.62 18.77 -13.73
CA TYR A 483 2.79 19.91 -13.36
C TYR A 483 1.37 19.48 -13.02
N ASP A 484 0.83 19.96 -11.91
CA ASP A 484 -0.50 19.56 -11.47
C ASP A 484 -1.61 20.24 -12.28
N LEU A 485 -2.53 19.43 -12.78
CA LEU A 485 -3.82 19.84 -13.28
C LEU A 485 -4.92 19.35 -12.33
N THR A 486 -5.97 20.14 -12.19
CA THR A 486 -7.13 19.81 -11.36
C THR A 486 -8.40 19.87 -12.17
N LEU A 487 -9.07 18.73 -12.29
CA LEU A 487 -10.43 18.64 -12.81
C LEU A 487 -11.42 18.77 -11.65
N LYS A 488 -12.28 19.77 -11.71
CA LYS A 488 -13.42 19.93 -10.80
C LYS A 488 -14.72 19.64 -11.55
N ALA A 489 -15.52 18.72 -11.02
CA ALA A 489 -16.90 18.49 -11.43
C ALA A 489 -17.85 19.05 -10.36
N SER A 490 -18.95 19.64 -10.79
CA SER A 490 -20.05 20.05 -9.92
C SER A 490 -21.35 19.51 -10.48
N HIS A 491 -22.20 18.94 -9.63
CA HIS A 491 -23.54 18.46 -10.01
C HIS A 491 -24.52 18.65 -8.86
N ARG A 492 -25.80 18.39 -9.16
CA ARG A 492 -26.87 18.36 -8.16
C ARG A 492 -27.53 17.00 -8.12
N SER A 493 -27.93 16.60 -6.90
CA SER A 493 -28.87 15.50 -6.71
C SER A 493 -30.24 15.87 -7.29
N PRO A 494 -31.15 14.90 -7.49
CA PRO A 494 -32.55 15.19 -7.81
C PRO A 494 -33.24 16.09 -6.77
N ALA A 495 -32.81 16.04 -5.51
CA ALA A 495 -33.30 16.90 -4.43
C ALA A 495 -32.64 18.30 -4.40
N GLY A 496 -31.77 18.62 -5.35
CA GLY A 496 -31.15 19.94 -5.49
C GLY A 496 -29.85 20.14 -4.70
N VAL A 497 -29.41 19.15 -3.91
CA VAL A 497 -28.15 19.21 -3.14
C VAL A 497 -26.98 19.28 -4.10
N ARG A 498 -26.16 20.35 -4.00
CA ARG A 498 -24.96 20.51 -4.82
C ARG A 498 -23.81 19.67 -4.25
N VAL A 499 -23.10 19.01 -5.14
CA VAL A 499 -21.88 18.26 -4.87
C VAL A 499 -20.78 18.78 -5.79
N ASP A 500 -19.59 18.90 -5.23
CA ASP A 500 -18.38 19.15 -5.97
C ASP A 500 -17.45 17.95 -5.75
N SER A 501 -16.79 17.50 -6.82
CA SER A 501 -15.78 16.44 -6.80
C SER A 501 -14.54 16.93 -7.55
N THR A 502 -13.36 16.57 -7.08
CA THR A 502 -12.09 17.00 -7.66
C THR A 502 -11.19 15.82 -7.92
N LEU A 503 -10.50 15.85 -9.06
CA LEU A 503 -9.45 14.92 -9.42
C LEU A 503 -8.21 15.74 -9.77
N ALA A 504 -7.14 15.56 -9.00
CA ALA A 504 -5.81 16.04 -9.35
C ALA A 504 -5.09 14.98 -10.18
N PHE A 505 -4.37 15.42 -11.21
CA PHE A 505 -3.49 14.57 -11.99
C PHE A 505 -2.34 15.41 -12.52
N THR A 506 -1.22 14.76 -12.79
CA THR A 506 0.00 15.42 -13.26
C THR A 506 0.04 15.41 -14.78
N ALA A 507 0.23 16.57 -15.38
CA ALA A 507 0.63 16.73 -16.76
C ALA A 507 2.16 16.79 -16.87
N THR A 508 2.71 16.14 -17.89
CA THR A 508 4.15 16.19 -18.16
C THR A 508 4.40 17.20 -19.27
N VAL A 509 5.18 18.24 -18.96
CA VAL A 509 5.72 19.13 -19.99
C VAL A 509 6.88 18.43 -20.65
N VAL A 510 6.75 18.26 -21.96
CA VAL A 510 7.66 17.47 -22.80
C VAL A 510 8.27 18.32 -23.89
N VAL A 511 9.44 17.91 -24.35
CA VAL A 511 10.12 18.50 -25.50
C VAL A 511 10.25 17.40 -26.56
N PRO A 512 9.81 17.64 -27.80
CA PRO A 512 10.03 16.67 -28.88
C PRO A 512 11.53 16.50 -29.13
N PRO A 513 11.99 15.32 -29.58
CA PRO A 513 13.38 15.12 -29.95
C PRO A 513 13.80 16.09 -31.06
N PRO A 514 15.09 16.45 -31.14
CA PRO A 514 15.59 17.25 -32.25
C PRO A 514 15.42 16.48 -33.57
N SER A 515 15.21 17.20 -34.67
CA SER A 515 15.18 16.61 -36.01
C SER A 515 16.52 15.95 -36.34
N GLY A 516 16.49 14.84 -37.07
CA GLY A 516 17.63 13.99 -37.37
C GLY A 516 17.71 12.76 -36.46
N THR A 517 18.90 12.17 -36.40
CA THR A 517 19.13 10.97 -35.59
C THR A 517 19.77 11.33 -34.25
N SER A 518 19.18 10.84 -33.16
CA SER A 518 19.65 11.04 -31.79
C SER A 518 19.91 9.72 -31.10
N GLY A 519 20.98 9.63 -30.31
CA GLY A 519 21.22 8.49 -29.44
C GLY A 519 20.21 8.46 -28.29
N LEU A 520 19.57 7.33 -28.04
CA LEU A 520 18.55 7.18 -26.98
C LEU A 520 19.14 7.43 -25.58
N GLY A 521 20.41 7.09 -25.35
CA GLY A 521 21.13 7.41 -24.12
C GLY A 521 21.28 8.91 -23.84
N ASP A 522 21.21 9.75 -24.87
CA ASP A 522 21.37 11.20 -24.79
C ASP A 522 20.03 11.96 -24.73
N LEU A 523 18.92 11.28 -25.01
CA LEU A 523 17.58 11.88 -25.00
C LEU A 523 16.94 11.85 -23.61
N PRO A 524 16.12 12.86 -23.24
CA PRO A 524 15.27 12.76 -22.06
C PRO A 524 14.20 11.69 -22.28
N TRP A 525 14.04 10.79 -21.30
CA TRP A 525 12.94 9.83 -21.29
C TRP A 525 11.76 10.37 -20.47
N LEU A 526 10.56 9.92 -20.80
CA LEU A 526 9.33 10.14 -20.02
C LEU A 526 9.35 9.38 -18.70
N SER A 527 9.82 8.13 -18.75
CA SER A 527 9.95 7.25 -17.59
C SER A 527 10.99 6.17 -17.87
N ALA A 528 11.59 5.65 -16.80
CA ALA A 528 12.46 4.49 -16.83
C ALA A 528 12.15 3.60 -15.62
N ALA A 529 12.00 2.31 -15.84
CA ALA A 529 11.81 1.28 -14.84
C ALA A 529 12.72 0.09 -15.15
N ASN A 530 13.16 -0.61 -14.11
CA ASN A 530 14.15 -1.66 -14.21
C ASN A 530 13.91 -2.72 -13.13
N GLY A 531 14.27 -3.97 -13.40
CA GLY A 531 14.12 -5.07 -12.45
C GLY A 531 15.10 -4.97 -11.29
N TYR A 532 16.31 -4.48 -11.56
CA TYR A 532 17.36 -4.30 -10.56
C TYR A 532 18.27 -3.12 -10.92
N GLY A 533 18.60 -2.28 -9.95
CA GLY A 533 19.34 -1.04 -10.19
C GLY A 533 18.64 -0.03 -11.11
N PRO A 534 19.23 1.15 -11.34
CA PRO A 534 18.71 2.11 -12.29
C PRO A 534 18.99 1.73 -13.76
N VAL A 535 18.24 2.32 -14.68
CA VAL A 535 18.59 2.31 -16.12
C VAL A 535 19.78 3.24 -16.34
N GLU A 536 20.80 2.73 -17.01
CA GLU A 536 22.07 3.40 -17.23
C GLU A 536 22.17 4.01 -18.63
N ARG A 537 22.82 5.17 -18.72
CA ARG A 537 22.97 5.93 -19.96
C ARG A 537 24.36 5.75 -20.52
N ASN A 538 24.45 5.15 -21.71
CA ASN A 538 25.71 4.91 -22.42
C ASN A 538 26.71 4.00 -21.66
N THR A 539 26.23 3.28 -20.65
CA THR A 539 26.94 2.26 -19.86
C THR A 539 25.98 1.09 -19.58
N SER A 540 26.52 -0.09 -19.28
CA SER A 540 25.78 -1.27 -18.82
C SER A 540 25.06 -0.99 -17.50
N ASN A 541 24.17 -1.87 -17.05
CA ASN A 541 23.55 -1.76 -15.73
C ASN A 541 24.59 -2.12 -14.63
N GLY A 542 24.91 -1.22 -13.70
CA GLY A 542 25.88 -1.52 -12.63
C GLY A 542 25.25 -1.92 -11.29
N GLU A 543 23.96 -2.29 -11.29
CA GLU A 543 23.17 -2.78 -10.14
C GLU A 543 22.80 -1.77 -9.05
N ALA A 544 23.74 -0.96 -8.56
CA ALA A 544 23.56 -0.30 -7.26
C ALA A 544 23.14 1.17 -7.37
N ALA A 545 23.91 1.99 -8.07
CA ALA A 545 23.80 3.43 -8.08
C ALA A 545 23.91 4.00 -9.50
N ALA A 546 23.15 5.05 -9.80
CA ALA A 546 23.20 5.65 -11.12
C ALA A 546 24.64 6.04 -11.53
N GLY A 547 25.10 5.56 -12.68
CA GLY A 547 26.41 5.81 -13.26
C GLY A 547 27.53 4.88 -12.78
N ASP A 548 27.21 3.74 -12.15
CA ASP A 548 28.19 2.72 -11.75
C ASP A 548 28.46 1.65 -12.83
N GLY A 549 27.70 1.68 -13.93
CA GLY A 549 27.82 0.80 -15.07
C GLY A 549 29.18 0.82 -15.79
N HIS A 550 29.46 -0.27 -16.50
CA HIS A 550 30.64 -0.45 -17.34
C HIS A 550 30.37 -0.09 -18.81
N PRO A 551 31.37 -0.09 -19.71
CA PRO A 551 31.09 0.06 -21.14
C PRO A 551 30.17 -1.06 -21.65
N ILE A 552 29.08 -0.68 -22.32
CA ILE A 552 28.12 -1.60 -22.97
C ILE A 552 28.90 -2.53 -23.90
N THR A 553 28.88 -3.84 -23.61
CA THR A 553 29.64 -4.81 -24.39
C THR A 553 28.80 -6.06 -24.65
N ILE A 554 28.56 -6.38 -25.93
CA ILE A 554 27.75 -7.55 -26.32
C ILE A 554 28.57 -8.43 -27.26
N GLY A 555 28.85 -9.68 -26.88
CA GLY A 555 29.56 -10.64 -27.72
C GLY A 555 30.95 -10.15 -28.13
N GLY A 556 31.63 -9.43 -27.24
CA GLY A 556 32.95 -8.84 -27.43
C GLY A 556 32.98 -7.52 -28.21
N VAL A 557 31.82 -6.97 -28.61
CA VAL A 557 31.73 -5.67 -29.29
C VAL A 557 31.35 -4.60 -28.29
N VAL A 558 32.20 -3.57 -28.17
CA VAL A 558 31.96 -2.42 -27.29
C VAL A 558 31.16 -1.34 -28.01
N TYR A 559 30.09 -0.88 -27.37
CA TYR A 559 29.24 0.21 -27.86
C TYR A 559 29.46 1.47 -27.02
N ALA A 560 29.77 2.59 -27.68
CA ALA A 560 30.03 3.85 -27.00
C ALA A 560 28.74 4.57 -26.53
N LYS A 561 27.59 4.17 -27.05
CA LYS A 561 26.28 4.78 -26.84
C LYS A 561 25.23 3.70 -26.70
N GLY A 562 24.19 3.97 -25.91
CA GLY A 562 23.13 3.00 -25.67
C GLY A 562 22.45 3.17 -24.33
N LEU A 563 21.75 2.12 -23.91
CA LEU A 563 21.14 2.00 -22.58
C LEU A 563 21.51 0.64 -21.98
N GLY A 564 21.96 0.64 -20.74
CA GLY A 564 22.11 -0.57 -19.93
C GLY A 564 20.90 -0.74 -19.01
N VAL A 565 20.27 -1.90 -19.05
CA VAL A 565 19.05 -2.20 -18.27
C VAL A 565 19.15 -3.58 -17.62
N HIS A 566 18.26 -3.87 -16.69
CA HIS A 566 18.07 -5.18 -16.08
C HIS A 566 16.61 -5.61 -16.24
N ALA A 567 16.36 -6.82 -16.76
CA ALA A 567 15.00 -7.28 -16.97
C ALA A 567 14.23 -7.49 -15.64
N GLU A 568 12.91 -7.31 -15.58
CA GLU A 568 12.09 -6.62 -16.58
C GLU A 568 12.35 -5.11 -16.55
N SER A 569 12.57 -4.50 -17.71
CA SER A 569 12.80 -3.05 -17.84
C SER A 569 11.85 -2.40 -18.84
N SER A 570 11.66 -1.09 -18.67
CA SER A 570 10.83 -0.28 -19.56
C SER A 570 11.32 1.17 -19.58
N VAL A 571 11.71 1.67 -20.75
CA VAL A 571 12.11 3.08 -20.96
C VAL A 571 11.21 3.72 -22.01
N GLU A 572 10.53 4.81 -21.66
CA GLU A 572 9.60 5.52 -22.55
C GLU A 572 10.16 6.85 -23.03
N TYR A 573 10.01 7.16 -24.32
CA TYR A 573 10.42 8.41 -24.94
C TYR A 573 9.23 9.12 -25.58
N TYR A 574 9.16 10.43 -25.41
CA TYR A 574 8.21 11.26 -26.15
C TYR A 574 8.78 11.56 -27.54
N THR A 575 8.06 11.15 -28.58
CA THR A 575 8.43 11.40 -29.98
C THR A 575 7.54 12.46 -30.63
N GLY A 576 6.38 12.76 -30.03
CA GLY A 576 5.47 13.78 -30.53
C GLY A 576 4.95 13.53 -31.95
N ALA A 577 4.93 12.28 -32.41
CA ALA A 577 4.61 11.88 -33.79
C ALA A 577 5.58 12.43 -34.85
N ALA A 578 6.77 12.89 -34.45
CA ALA A 578 7.79 13.45 -35.34
C ALA A 578 8.85 12.43 -35.79
N CYS A 579 8.92 11.27 -35.15
CA CYS A 579 9.97 10.27 -35.39
C CYS A 579 9.45 9.10 -36.23
N GLU A 580 10.36 8.43 -36.93
CA GLU A 580 10.05 7.38 -37.91
C GLU A 580 10.64 6.03 -37.53
N THR A 581 11.84 5.99 -36.93
CA THR A 581 12.54 4.71 -36.73
C THR A 581 13.32 4.67 -35.43
N VAL A 582 13.27 3.52 -34.76
CA VAL A 582 14.22 3.12 -33.71
C VAL A 582 15.14 2.03 -34.26
N THR A 583 16.44 2.15 -33.99
CA THR A 583 17.43 1.12 -34.30
C THR A 583 18.32 0.84 -33.09
N ALA A 584 18.67 -0.41 -32.82
CA ALA A 584 19.65 -0.78 -31.80
C ALA A 584 20.34 -2.11 -32.14
N GLN A 585 21.49 -2.36 -31.53
CA GLN A 585 22.13 -3.66 -31.41
C GLN A 585 21.88 -4.17 -29.99
N VAL A 586 21.07 -5.21 -29.85
CA VAL A 586 20.59 -5.67 -28.54
C VAL A 586 21.15 -7.03 -28.16
N GLY A 587 21.34 -7.25 -26.86
CA GLY A 587 21.86 -8.52 -26.32
C GLY A 587 22.07 -8.47 -24.81
N VAL A 588 22.57 -9.56 -24.24
CA VAL A 588 22.97 -9.59 -22.83
C VAL A 588 24.38 -9.02 -22.71
N ASP A 589 24.63 -8.18 -21.71
CA ASP A 589 25.95 -7.58 -21.48
C ASP A 589 26.98 -8.67 -21.08
N ASP A 590 28.21 -8.54 -21.58
CA ASP A 590 29.34 -9.45 -21.36
C ASP A 590 29.84 -9.48 -19.90
N GLU A 591 29.48 -8.50 -19.07
CA GLU A 591 29.82 -8.47 -17.64
C GLU A 591 29.11 -9.57 -16.85
N LYS A 592 28.03 -10.12 -17.40
CA LYS A 592 27.32 -11.26 -16.82
C LYS A 592 27.80 -12.58 -17.41
N GLY A 593 27.81 -13.60 -16.54
CA GLY A 593 28.17 -14.96 -16.91
C GLY A 593 27.15 -15.60 -17.85
N ALA A 594 27.19 -16.92 -18.02
CA ALA A 594 26.42 -17.62 -19.05
C ALA A 594 24.90 -17.79 -18.79
N ASN A 595 24.33 -17.07 -17.82
CA ASN A 595 23.00 -17.34 -17.29
C ASN A 595 21.93 -16.33 -17.71
N GLY A 596 22.28 -15.17 -18.26
CA GLY A 596 21.29 -14.16 -18.62
C GLY A 596 20.43 -14.59 -19.81
N THR A 597 19.12 -14.44 -19.69
CA THR A 597 18.17 -14.70 -20.77
C THR A 597 17.16 -13.56 -20.87
N VAL A 598 17.20 -12.81 -21.99
CA VAL A 598 16.39 -11.59 -22.14
C VAL A 598 15.72 -11.55 -23.50
N ALA A 599 14.54 -10.94 -23.60
CA ALA A 599 13.95 -10.59 -24.89
C ALA A 599 13.71 -9.09 -24.99
N PHE A 600 13.98 -8.53 -26.17
CA PHE A 600 13.79 -7.11 -26.42
C PHE A 600 12.50 -6.86 -27.18
N GLU A 601 11.81 -5.78 -26.84
CA GLU A 601 10.60 -5.34 -27.52
C GLU A 601 10.59 -3.82 -27.70
N VAL A 602 10.08 -3.36 -28.84
CA VAL A 602 9.77 -1.95 -29.08
C VAL A 602 8.26 -1.80 -29.22
N TRP A 603 7.69 -0.84 -28.50
CA TRP A 603 6.28 -0.54 -28.49
C TRP A 603 6.03 0.91 -28.92
N ALA A 604 5.07 1.13 -29.82
CA ALA A 604 4.63 2.42 -30.31
C ALA A 604 3.19 2.68 -29.89
N ASP A 605 2.95 3.70 -29.05
CA ASP A 605 1.62 4.03 -28.48
C ASP A 605 0.85 2.79 -27.95
N GLY A 606 1.57 1.89 -27.27
CA GLY A 606 1.00 0.67 -26.68
C GLY A 606 0.85 -0.52 -27.64
N THR A 607 1.29 -0.40 -28.90
CA THR A 607 1.33 -1.50 -29.87
C THR A 607 2.76 -2.01 -30.01
N LYS A 608 3.00 -3.32 -29.83
CA LYS A 608 4.32 -3.91 -30.09
C LYS A 608 4.62 -3.87 -31.59
N VAL A 609 5.71 -3.23 -31.96
CA VAL A 609 6.13 -3.02 -33.36
C VAL A 609 7.39 -3.80 -33.73
N ALA A 610 8.19 -4.23 -32.75
CA ALA A 610 9.35 -5.10 -32.98
C ALA A 610 9.68 -5.97 -31.75
N SER A 611 10.32 -7.13 -31.96
CA SER A 611 10.86 -7.98 -30.89
C SER A 611 11.93 -8.96 -31.42
N THR A 612 12.86 -9.39 -30.56
CA THR A 612 13.96 -10.32 -30.90
C THR A 612 13.73 -11.78 -30.54
N GLY A 613 12.70 -12.11 -29.75
CA GLY A 613 12.69 -13.37 -29.00
C GLY A 613 13.80 -13.40 -27.93
N VAL A 614 13.97 -14.56 -27.27
CA VAL A 614 14.94 -14.73 -26.18
C VAL A 614 16.37 -14.79 -26.72
N LEU A 615 17.24 -13.94 -26.17
CA LEU A 615 18.66 -13.83 -26.41
C LEU A 615 19.41 -14.25 -25.15
N THR A 616 20.63 -14.76 -25.32
CA THR A 616 21.50 -15.19 -24.21
C THR A 616 22.91 -14.65 -24.39
N ASN A 617 23.76 -14.69 -23.36
CA ASN A 617 25.17 -14.25 -23.44
C ASN A 617 26.00 -14.99 -24.51
N ALA A 618 25.54 -16.15 -25.01
CA ALA A 618 26.22 -16.89 -26.07
C ALA A 618 25.92 -16.34 -27.47
N MET A 619 24.92 -15.48 -27.61
CA MET A 619 24.52 -14.91 -28.89
C MET A 619 25.25 -13.59 -29.15
N PRO A 620 25.70 -13.32 -30.39
CA PRO A 620 26.19 -12.00 -30.75
C PRO A 620 25.03 -10.99 -30.72
N ALA A 621 25.37 -9.71 -30.64
CA ALA A 621 24.40 -8.61 -30.71
C ALA A 621 23.45 -8.77 -31.91
N GLN A 622 22.16 -8.62 -31.66
CA GLN A 622 21.12 -8.72 -32.67
C GLN A 622 20.65 -7.34 -33.12
N PRO A 623 20.60 -7.05 -34.43
CA PRO A 623 20.02 -5.81 -34.90
C PRO A 623 18.50 -5.82 -34.66
N LEU A 624 17.99 -4.75 -34.05
CA LEU A 624 16.57 -4.52 -33.84
C LEU A 624 16.19 -3.17 -34.46
N THR A 625 15.26 -3.20 -35.40
CA THR A 625 14.71 -2.01 -36.07
C THR A 625 13.20 -1.99 -35.93
N ALA A 626 12.63 -0.83 -35.60
CA ALA A 626 11.19 -0.65 -35.45
C ALA A 626 10.72 0.62 -36.18
N ASP A 627 9.62 0.49 -36.94
CA ASP A 627 8.86 1.62 -37.46
C ASP A 627 7.99 2.20 -36.33
N VAL A 628 8.18 3.48 -36.05
CA VAL A 628 7.45 4.23 -35.01
C VAL A 628 6.74 5.46 -35.59
N THR A 629 6.57 5.53 -36.91
CA THR A 629 5.94 6.67 -37.59
C THR A 629 4.56 6.96 -37.02
N GLY A 630 4.34 8.22 -36.64
CA GLY A 630 3.07 8.70 -36.10
C GLY A 630 2.84 8.40 -34.63
N ALA A 631 3.72 7.62 -33.99
CA ALA A 631 3.65 7.34 -32.55
C ALA A 631 3.97 8.59 -31.74
N ARG A 632 3.25 8.86 -30.65
CA ARG A 632 3.56 9.95 -29.71
C ARG A 632 4.52 9.51 -28.60
N VAL A 633 4.45 8.24 -28.22
CA VAL A 633 5.32 7.60 -27.22
C VAL A 633 5.90 6.32 -27.80
N VAL A 634 7.20 6.15 -27.61
CA VAL A 634 7.93 4.94 -27.95
C VAL A 634 8.50 4.33 -26.68
N ARG A 635 8.28 3.04 -26.46
CA ARG A 635 8.74 2.31 -25.28
C ARG A 635 9.65 1.16 -25.66
N LEU A 636 10.82 1.12 -25.03
CA LEU A 636 11.83 0.07 -25.13
C LEU A 636 11.67 -0.83 -23.91
N VAL A 637 11.52 -2.14 -24.13
CA VAL A 637 11.29 -3.13 -23.06
C VAL A 637 12.32 -4.24 -23.19
N ALA A 638 12.94 -4.62 -22.07
CA ALA A 638 13.63 -5.91 -21.95
C ALA A 638 12.83 -6.79 -20.98
N THR A 639 12.44 -7.98 -21.41
CA THR A 639 11.72 -8.96 -20.59
C THR A 639 12.65 -10.09 -20.18
N ASP A 640 12.30 -10.78 -19.10
CA ASP A 640 12.84 -12.10 -18.74
C ASP A 640 12.62 -13.09 -19.90
N GLY A 641 13.55 -14.01 -20.10
CA GLY A 641 13.45 -15.12 -21.05
C GLY A 641 12.56 -16.28 -20.56
N GLY A 642 12.08 -16.22 -19.32
CA GLY A 642 11.11 -17.13 -18.72
C GLY A 642 11.71 -18.08 -17.68
N ASP A 643 12.94 -17.84 -17.24
CA ASP A 643 13.64 -18.57 -16.18
C ASP A 643 13.95 -17.72 -14.94
N GLY A 644 13.43 -16.49 -14.91
CA GLY A 644 13.59 -15.53 -13.83
C GLY A 644 14.73 -14.56 -14.10
N ILE A 645 14.70 -13.41 -13.44
CA ILE A 645 15.53 -12.25 -13.82
C ILE A 645 17.02 -12.34 -13.43
N ASP A 646 17.53 -13.49 -13.03
CA ASP A 646 18.91 -13.58 -12.52
C ASP A 646 19.94 -13.36 -13.65
N SER A 647 20.86 -12.41 -13.46
CA SER A 647 21.88 -12.04 -14.45
C SER A 647 21.36 -11.43 -15.77
N ASP A 648 20.12 -10.95 -15.79
CA ASP A 648 19.46 -10.37 -16.97
C ASP A 648 19.88 -8.91 -17.25
N HIS A 649 21.18 -8.64 -17.30
CA HIS A 649 21.71 -7.36 -17.75
C HIS A 649 21.56 -7.26 -19.27
N ALA A 650 20.57 -6.50 -19.71
CA ALA A 650 20.23 -6.32 -21.11
C ALA A 650 20.79 -4.99 -21.62
N ASP A 651 21.35 -5.01 -22.81
CA ASP A 651 21.94 -3.85 -23.44
C ASP A 651 21.19 -3.45 -24.72
N TRP A 652 20.98 -2.14 -24.85
CA TRP A 652 20.57 -1.48 -26.08
C TRP A 652 21.78 -0.74 -26.68
N GLY A 653 22.71 -1.46 -27.30
CA GLY A 653 23.91 -0.90 -27.93
C GLY A 653 23.62 -0.09 -29.18
N ASP A 654 24.29 1.06 -29.32
CA ASP A 654 24.08 2.05 -30.40
C ASP A 654 22.60 2.36 -30.67
N ALA A 655 21.81 2.44 -29.59
CA ALA A 655 20.38 2.68 -29.69
C ALA A 655 20.10 4.12 -30.15
N GLN A 656 19.39 4.25 -31.25
CA GLN A 656 19.12 5.51 -31.93
C GLN A 656 17.63 5.69 -32.25
N LEU A 657 17.20 6.94 -32.27
CA LEU A 657 15.87 7.39 -32.69
C LEU A 657 16.01 8.42 -33.80
N SER A 658 15.34 8.19 -34.93
CA SER A 658 15.35 9.09 -36.09
C SER A 658 14.03 9.86 -36.20
N CYS A 659 14.15 11.18 -36.22
CA CYS A 659 13.13 12.20 -36.45
C CYS A 659 13.73 13.23 -37.46
#